data_AF-A0A9N8DK97-F1
#
_entry.id   AF-A0A9N8DK97-F1
#
_cell.length_a   1.000
_cell.length_b   1.000
_cell.length_c   1.000
_cell.angle_alpha   90.00
_cell.angle_beta   90.00
_cell.angle_gamma   90.00
#
_symmetry.space_group_name_H-M   'P 1'
#
loop_
_entity.id
_entity.type
_entity.pdbx_description
1 polymer ?
#
loop_
_entity_poly.entity_id
_entity_poly.type
_entity_poly.pdbx_seq_one_letter_code
_entity_poly.pdbx_strand_id
1 'polypeptide(L)'
;MEAEGIAPSAISAFESTFKSLVSGETGMIPESTIAPVPELVNAADFKDAPDTTLLANTVVLKLNGGLGTGMGLDKAKSLLKVKGDDTFLDLTAKQVIQMRKDYGMKVKVMLMNSFSTSADTMAFLEEKYPSLAGEDGLEMLQNKVPKLDATTYEPATCASNPDNEWCPPGHGDLYAALVGSGCLDSLLKSGYKYMFVSNSDNLGASLDLNILTYFAKSGAPFMMECCERTENDKKGGHLALRGEQLILRESAMCLDEDEAAFQDITKHKFFNTNNLWIQLDKLKEIIDKNGGFIPLPMIMNKKTVDPKDDSSQKVVQLETAMGAAIECFEGATAIVVPRTRFAPVKKCNDLLLLRSDAYLLVDHKPVLNPECGGKAPVISMDSKLYKLVGKLEDATEGGIPSLVKCERLTVKGLVRISKKTKFVGAVSIVNTSDEAKYVPEGEVTGDLDLTGATGLGPLKTTVVKTAPIEGQKPGTSGLRKKTKEFMGEHYLNNFVQAAFDAIKASGTNVSEGSLLIGGDGRYFNDIAIQTIIKMGIANGVKRFWVGQDGLLSTPAVSAIIRERGPVWQKCFGAFILTASHNPGGPEEDFGIKYNCENGGPAPEKVTNAIFANTCTISSYKICNDIPTIDIATAGFTTLKSDDGSMEINVEVISSTGSHINLLKTTFDFPAIKALLDRPDFTMVYDCMHGVNGPYAKKVVIDILGQPAESCMNADPKDDFGGGHADPNLTYAKELVAIMGLDKKGTKIDVGGKKIPSFGAAADGDGDRNMILGSQFFVSPSDSLAVIAAYADVIPFFRSQGGLKGVARSMPTSGAVDLVAKDLNFDLFETPTGWKYFGNLMDSKAIYGGTDYTPFICGEESFGTGSDHVREKDGIWAVLAWLSILASANPDASKPLVTVQDIVEKHWAKYGRNYYSRWDFEGMDKAKATSMMDKMRADTETNTGRTVGKYTIAKADDFTYVDPVDGSVATKQGIRFLMVDGSRVIFRLSGTAGSGATVRMYIEQYEPKDINKVASEALAGLIRVALDLCDIKGFLGTEEPTVIT
;
A
#
# COMPACT_ATOMS: atom_id res chain seq x y z
N MET A 1 -17.66 -36.51 -8.89
CA MET A 1 -16.64 -36.79 -7.85
C MET A 1 -15.50 -37.62 -8.43
N GLU A 2 -15.75 -38.75 -9.08
CA GLU A 2 -14.69 -39.53 -9.76
C GLU A 2 -13.89 -38.71 -10.78
N ALA A 3 -14.58 -37.92 -11.61
CA ALA A 3 -13.94 -37.02 -12.58
C ALA A 3 -13.02 -35.97 -11.94
N GLU A 4 -13.26 -35.62 -10.68
CA GLU A 4 -12.45 -34.67 -9.88
C GLU A 4 -11.34 -35.37 -9.09
N GLY A 5 -11.15 -36.69 -9.29
CA GLY A 5 -10.12 -37.46 -8.59
C GLY A 5 -10.36 -37.63 -7.09
N ILE A 6 -11.61 -37.48 -6.62
CA ILE A 6 -11.94 -37.64 -5.20
C ILE A 6 -11.77 -39.11 -4.78
N ALA A 7 -11.22 -39.33 -3.58
CA ALA A 7 -10.89 -40.67 -3.09
C ALA A 7 -12.15 -41.57 -2.98
N PRO A 8 -12.04 -42.88 -3.26
CA PRO A 8 -13.16 -43.82 -3.16
C PRO A 8 -13.85 -43.82 -1.79
N SER A 9 -13.09 -43.69 -0.70
CA SER A 9 -13.63 -43.60 0.67
C SER A 9 -14.59 -42.42 0.86
N ALA A 10 -14.27 -41.26 0.26
CA ALA A 10 -15.11 -40.07 0.36
C ALA A 10 -16.32 -40.16 -0.58
N ILE A 11 -16.17 -40.81 -1.74
CA ILE A 11 -17.29 -41.12 -2.64
C ILE A 11 -18.28 -42.05 -1.93
N SER A 12 -17.81 -43.14 -1.31
CA SER A 12 -18.69 -44.06 -0.58
C SER A 12 -19.38 -43.41 0.61
N ALA A 13 -18.69 -42.54 1.35
CA ALA A 13 -19.29 -41.77 2.43
C ALA A 13 -20.39 -40.81 1.91
N PHE A 14 -20.13 -40.11 0.81
CA PHE A 14 -21.13 -39.26 0.17
C PHE A 14 -22.32 -40.09 -0.36
N GLU A 15 -22.08 -41.21 -1.04
CA GLU A 15 -23.15 -42.09 -1.50
C GLU A 15 -24.04 -42.59 -0.35
N SER A 16 -23.46 -42.90 0.80
CA SER A 16 -24.21 -43.33 1.98
C SER A 16 -25.18 -42.24 2.44
N THR A 17 -24.69 -41.02 2.60
CA THR A 17 -25.52 -39.88 3.03
C THR A 17 -26.53 -39.46 1.95
N PHE A 18 -26.16 -39.54 0.67
CA PHE A 18 -27.06 -39.30 -0.45
C PHE A 18 -28.17 -40.35 -0.53
N LYS A 19 -27.86 -41.63 -0.29
CA LYS A 19 -28.86 -42.71 -0.21
C LYS A 19 -29.86 -42.46 0.92
N SER A 20 -29.40 -42.02 2.10
CA SER A 20 -30.27 -41.57 3.19
C SER A 20 -31.19 -40.44 2.74
N LEU A 21 -30.66 -39.39 2.13
CA LEU A 21 -31.44 -38.26 1.61
C LEU A 21 -32.58 -38.72 0.67
N VAL A 22 -32.26 -39.52 -0.35
CA VAL A 22 -33.27 -39.95 -1.36
C VAL A 22 -34.25 -40.99 -0.83
N SER A 23 -33.92 -41.69 0.25
CA SER A 23 -34.83 -42.62 0.94
C SER A 23 -35.89 -41.90 1.81
N GLY A 24 -35.75 -40.59 2.00
CA GLY A 24 -36.64 -39.77 2.83
C GLY A 24 -36.21 -39.64 4.29
N GLU A 25 -35.02 -40.14 4.65
CA GLU A 25 -34.45 -39.90 5.97
C GLU A 25 -34.14 -38.41 6.15
N THR A 26 -34.55 -37.84 7.27
CA THR A 26 -34.39 -36.41 7.55
C THR A 26 -33.10 -36.08 8.28
N GLY A 27 -32.40 -37.09 8.82
CA GLY A 27 -31.25 -36.90 9.73
C GLY A 27 -31.63 -36.38 11.13
N MET A 28 -32.92 -36.21 11.40
CA MET A 28 -33.41 -35.69 12.68
C MET A 28 -33.46 -36.80 13.72
N ILE A 29 -33.06 -36.49 14.95
CA ILE A 29 -33.11 -37.39 16.09
C ILE A 29 -34.19 -36.86 17.03
N PRO A 30 -35.38 -37.49 17.14
CA PRO A 30 -36.41 -37.03 18.06
C PRO A 30 -36.02 -37.27 19.52
N GLU A 31 -36.40 -36.37 20.42
CA GLU A 31 -36.15 -36.48 21.86
C GLU A 31 -36.74 -37.78 22.44
N SER A 32 -37.85 -38.26 21.90
CA SER A 32 -38.51 -39.51 22.31
C SER A 32 -37.70 -40.77 22.01
N THR A 33 -36.67 -40.70 21.15
CA THR A 33 -35.84 -41.84 20.75
C THR A 33 -34.57 -41.98 21.56
N ILE A 34 -34.33 -41.07 22.50
CA ILE A 34 -33.09 -40.95 23.27
C ILE A 34 -33.36 -40.74 24.76
N ALA A 35 -32.36 -41.07 25.57
CA ALA A 35 -32.35 -40.80 27.00
C ALA A 35 -31.13 -39.94 27.36
N PRO A 36 -31.21 -39.09 28.40
CA PRO A 36 -30.04 -38.37 28.90
C PRO A 36 -28.96 -39.33 29.42
N VAL A 37 -27.69 -38.97 29.20
CA VAL A 37 -26.55 -39.67 29.82
C VAL A 37 -26.53 -39.35 31.32
N PRO A 38 -26.62 -40.35 32.23
CA PRO A 38 -26.77 -40.09 33.66
C PRO A 38 -25.49 -39.53 34.30
N GLU A 39 -24.34 -40.14 34.00
CA GLU A 39 -23.03 -39.80 34.55
C GLU A 39 -21.92 -40.22 33.58
N LEU A 40 -20.80 -39.51 33.61
CA LEU A 40 -19.58 -39.80 32.86
C LEU A 40 -18.37 -39.72 33.81
N VAL A 41 -17.32 -40.51 33.54
CA VAL A 41 -16.11 -40.50 34.36
C VAL A 41 -15.40 -39.15 34.22
N ASN A 42 -15.03 -38.53 35.35
CA ASN A 42 -14.33 -37.26 35.36
C ASN A 42 -12.81 -37.46 35.25
N ALA A 43 -12.17 -36.76 34.30
CA ALA A 43 -10.72 -36.85 34.10
C ALA A 43 -9.90 -36.38 35.31
N ALA A 44 -10.46 -35.55 36.18
CA ALA A 44 -9.82 -35.12 37.43
C ALA A 44 -9.69 -36.27 38.46
N ASP A 45 -10.46 -37.33 38.31
CA ASP A 45 -10.46 -38.47 39.22
C ASP A 45 -9.44 -39.55 38.84
N PHE A 46 -8.76 -39.42 37.70
CA PHE A 46 -7.72 -40.34 37.28
C PHE A 46 -6.57 -40.35 38.30
N LYS A 47 -6.27 -41.52 38.88
CA LYS A 47 -5.22 -41.69 39.91
C LYS A 47 -3.96 -42.38 39.38
N ASP A 48 -4.00 -42.85 38.15
CA ASP A 48 -2.87 -43.56 37.55
C ASP A 48 -1.70 -42.61 37.28
N ALA A 49 -0.48 -43.12 37.46
CA ALA A 49 0.73 -42.41 37.05
C ALA A 49 0.77 -42.31 35.51
N PRO A 50 0.99 -41.11 34.93
CA PRO A 50 1.04 -40.95 33.47
C PRO A 50 2.17 -41.78 32.83
N ASP A 51 1.83 -42.51 31.76
CA ASP A 51 2.74 -43.40 31.03
C ASP A 51 3.29 -42.72 29.76
N THR A 52 4.51 -42.19 29.85
CA THR A 52 5.17 -41.49 28.74
C THR A 52 5.50 -42.41 27.55
N THR A 53 5.54 -43.73 27.73
CA THR A 53 5.88 -44.65 26.64
C THR A 53 4.81 -44.69 25.54
N LEU A 54 3.57 -44.35 25.89
CA LEU A 54 2.44 -44.20 24.97
C LEU A 54 2.61 -43.03 23.98
N LEU A 55 3.51 -42.08 24.24
CA LEU A 55 3.75 -40.99 23.30
C LEU A 55 4.39 -41.47 21.99
N ALA A 56 5.16 -42.56 22.03
CA ALA A 56 5.79 -43.14 20.84
C ALA A 56 4.77 -43.64 19.82
N ASN A 57 3.59 -44.06 20.27
CA ASN A 57 2.53 -44.65 19.46
C ASN A 57 1.29 -43.74 19.34
N THR A 58 1.45 -42.44 19.61
CA THR A 58 0.35 -41.46 19.56
C THR A 58 0.59 -40.35 18.52
N VAL A 59 -0.46 -39.99 17.78
CA VAL A 59 -0.48 -38.88 16.82
C VAL A 59 -1.52 -37.83 17.21
N VAL A 60 -1.18 -36.55 17.03
CA VAL A 60 -2.08 -35.41 17.23
C VAL A 60 -2.53 -34.88 15.88
N LEU A 61 -3.84 -34.80 15.65
CA LEU A 61 -4.43 -34.26 14.43
C LEU A 61 -5.27 -33.00 14.73
N LYS A 62 -4.94 -31.90 14.06
CA LYS A 62 -5.68 -30.63 14.16
C LYS A 62 -6.50 -30.39 12.89
N LEU A 63 -7.81 -30.19 13.03
CA LEU A 63 -8.67 -29.86 11.89
C LEU A 63 -8.61 -28.36 11.60
N ASN A 64 -8.12 -28.00 10.41
CA ASN A 64 -7.77 -26.64 10.00
C ASN A 64 -8.43 -26.21 8.68
N GLY A 65 -9.62 -26.73 8.38
CA GLY A 65 -10.33 -26.46 7.12
C GLY A 65 -11.15 -25.16 7.06
N GLY A 66 -11.30 -24.42 8.17
CA GLY A 66 -12.24 -23.30 8.26
C GLY A 66 -11.68 -21.94 7.82
N LEU A 67 -12.43 -21.21 6.99
CA LEU A 67 -12.11 -19.83 6.54
C LEU A 67 -12.62 -18.72 7.47
N GLY A 68 -13.55 -18.99 8.38
CA GLY A 68 -14.09 -17.96 9.28
C GLY A 68 -14.96 -16.88 8.60
N THR A 69 -15.53 -17.19 7.44
CA THR A 69 -16.35 -16.26 6.62
C THR A 69 -17.49 -15.58 7.39
N GLY A 70 -18.10 -16.26 8.35
CA GLY A 70 -19.15 -15.68 9.21
C GLY A 70 -18.69 -14.49 10.05
N MET A 71 -17.37 -14.33 10.24
CA MET A 71 -16.72 -13.23 10.94
C MET A 71 -16.04 -12.22 9.98
N GLY A 72 -16.24 -12.38 8.66
CA GLY A 72 -15.71 -11.48 7.63
C GLY A 72 -14.26 -11.76 7.20
N LEU A 73 -13.75 -12.98 7.45
CA LEU A 73 -12.40 -13.39 7.05
C LEU A 73 -12.39 -14.00 5.64
N ASP A 74 -11.30 -13.77 4.91
CA ASP A 74 -11.06 -14.22 3.53
C ASP A 74 -9.92 -15.25 3.41
N LYS A 75 -9.18 -15.50 4.50
CA LYS A 75 -8.08 -16.46 4.62
C LYS A 75 -8.38 -17.56 5.64
N ALA A 76 -7.47 -18.52 5.80
CA ALA A 76 -7.56 -19.54 6.84
C ALA A 76 -7.79 -18.91 8.22
N LYS A 77 -8.86 -19.33 8.91
CA LYS A 77 -9.26 -18.78 10.24
C LYS A 77 -8.16 -18.93 11.28
N SER A 78 -7.32 -19.95 11.15
CA SER A 78 -6.22 -20.19 12.06
C SER A 78 -5.13 -19.13 12.02
N LEU A 79 -5.12 -18.27 10.99
CA LEU A 79 -4.26 -17.08 10.89
C LEU A 79 -4.84 -15.85 11.60
N LEU A 80 -6.02 -15.95 12.19
CA LEU A 80 -6.59 -14.87 13.00
C LEU A 80 -5.76 -14.69 14.28
N LYS A 81 -5.36 -13.45 14.57
CA LYS A 81 -4.69 -13.08 15.82
C LYS A 81 -5.64 -13.24 17.01
N VAL A 82 -5.22 -14.02 18.00
CA VAL A 82 -6.04 -14.41 19.16
C VAL A 82 -5.48 -13.92 20.48
N LYS A 83 -4.16 -13.80 20.61
CA LYS A 83 -3.53 -13.27 21.82
C LYS A 83 -2.23 -12.55 21.48
N GLY A 84 -2.20 -11.24 21.70
CA GLY A 84 -1.11 -10.42 21.18
C GLY A 84 -0.98 -10.59 19.66
N ASP A 85 0.24 -10.83 19.19
CA ASP A 85 0.50 -11.12 17.77
C ASP A 85 0.37 -12.60 17.40
N ASP A 86 0.09 -13.49 18.36
CA ASP A 86 -0.05 -14.91 18.08
C ASP A 86 -1.42 -15.25 17.48
N THR A 87 -1.36 -16.00 16.39
CA THR A 87 -2.51 -16.62 15.72
C THR A 87 -2.89 -17.97 16.36
N PHE A 88 -4.00 -18.58 15.94
CA PHE A 88 -4.30 -19.96 16.38
C PHE A 88 -3.21 -20.94 15.94
N LEU A 89 -2.68 -20.75 14.73
CA LEU A 89 -1.65 -21.60 14.15
C LEU A 89 -0.32 -21.42 14.89
N ASP A 90 0.03 -20.19 15.29
CA ASP A 90 1.18 -19.92 16.17
C ASP A 90 1.08 -20.68 17.48
N LEU A 91 -0.03 -20.54 18.19
CA LEU A 91 -0.21 -21.18 19.48
C LEU A 91 -0.18 -22.71 19.34
N THR A 92 -0.78 -23.24 18.28
CA THR A 92 -0.72 -24.68 17.97
C THR A 92 0.73 -25.13 17.75
N ALA A 93 1.51 -24.43 16.93
CA ALA A 93 2.91 -24.75 16.67
C ALA A 93 3.77 -24.68 17.95
N LYS A 94 3.60 -23.62 18.76
CA LYS A 94 4.29 -23.45 20.04
C LYS A 94 3.93 -24.54 21.05
N GLN A 95 2.66 -24.91 21.16
CA GLN A 95 2.21 -26.02 22.02
C GLN A 95 2.87 -27.33 21.61
N VAL A 96 2.99 -27.61 20.32
CA VAL A 96 3.64 -28.82 19.79
C VAL A 96 5.13 -28.84 20.13
N ILE A 97 5.82 -27.73 19.89
CA ILE A 97 7.26 -27.60 20.18
C ILE A 97 7.52 -27.77 21.68
N GLN A 98 6.71 -27.12 22.52
CA GLN A 98 6.83 -27.22 23.98
C GLN A 98 6.55 -28.64 24.47
N MET A 99 5.49 -29.28 23.98
CA MET A 99 5.16 -30.67 24.30
C MET A 99 6.31 -31.64 23.99
N ARG A 100 6.94 -31.49 22.81
CA ARG A 100 8.08 -32.32 22.43
C ARG A 100 9.28 -32.13 23.34
N LYS A 101 9.49 -30.90 23.81
CA LYS A 101 10.54 -30.56 24.77
C LYS A 101 10.25 -31.17 26.15
N ASP A 102 9.02 -31.02 26.65
CA ASP A 102 8.62 -31.49 27.98
C ASP A 102 8.75 -33.01 28.12
N TYR A 103 8.41 -33.75 27.07
CA TYR A 103 8.49 -35.21 27.06
C TYR A 103 9.80 -35.77 26.50
N GLY A 104 10.67 -34.94 25.93
CA GLY A 104 11.90 -35.39 25.26
C GLY A 104 11.64 -36.32 24.07
N MET A 105 10.46 -36.24 23.43
CA MET A 105 10.02 -37.14 22.38
C MET A 105 9.40 -36.38 21.20
N LYS A 106 9.66 -36.84 19.98
CA LYS A 106 9.06 -36.30 18.76
C LYS A 106 7.63 -36.84 18.57
N VAL A 107 6.67 -36.28 19.31
CA VAL A 107 5.24 -36.59 19.11
C VAL A 107 4.81 -36.18 17.69
N LYS A 108 4.13 -37.08 16.97
CA LYS A 108 3.68 -36.85 15.59
C LYS A 108 2.50 -35.87 15.58
N VAL A 109 2.55 -34.89 14.68
CA VAL A 109 1.48 -33.91 14.50
C VAL A 109 1.08 -33.86 13.03
N MET A 110 -0.22 -33.69 12.81
CA MET A 110 -0.83 -33.56 11.50
C MET A 110 -1.88 -32.43 11.50
N LEU A 111 -2.06 -31.79 10.35
CA LEU A 111 -3.07 -30.77 10.07
C LEU A 111 -3.99 -31.28 8.96
N MET A 112 -5.31 -31.21 9.18
CA MET A 112 -6.29 -31.42 8.13
C MET A 112 -6.72 -30.08 7.53
N ASN A 113 -6.08 -29.65 6.43
CA ASN A 113 -6.41 -28.44 5.71
C ASN A 113 -7.54 -28.69 4.71
N SER A 114 -8.23 -27.64 4.27
CA SER A 114 -9.12 -27.72 3.12
C SER A 114 -8.41 -27.19 1.87
N PHE A 115 -9.01 -27.43 0.71
CA PHE A 115 -8.57 -26.84 -0.56
C PHE A 115 -8.54 -25.30 -0.54
N SER A 116 -9.24 -24.67 0.41
CA SER A 116 -9.23 -23.21 0.60
C SER A 116 -8.25 -22.71 1.68
N THR A 117 -7.73 -23.58 2.56
CA THR A 117 -6.85 -23.16 3.67
C THR A 117 -5.40 -23.64 3.54
N SER A 118 -5.14 -24.62 2.67
CA SER A 118 -3.81 -25.24 2.50
C SER A 118 -2.71 -24.24 2.18
N ALA A 119 -2.84 -23.48 1.08
CA ALA A 119 -1.81 -22.57 0.61
C ALA A 119 -1.41 -21.52 1.67
N ASP A 120 -2.40 -20.85 2.28
CA ASP A 120 -2.18 -19.87 3.34
C ASP A 120 -1.53 -20.49 4.59
N THR A 121 -1.96 -21.70 4.99
CA THR A 121 -1.45 -22.39 6.17
C THR A 121 0.01 -22.81 5.97
N MET A 122 0.33 -23.41 4.82
CA MET A 122 1.67 -23.92 4.54
C MET A 122 2.67 -22.78 4.35
N ALA A 123 2.30 -21.72 3.62
CA ALA A 123 3.16 -20.54 3.49
C ALA A 123 3.53 -19.93 4.86
N PHE A 124 2.55 -19.84 5.77
CA PHE A 124 2.80 -19.35 7.13
C PHE A 124 3.78 -20.25 7.92
N LEU A 125 3.60 -21.57 7.84
CA LEU A 125 4.48 -22.53 8.54
C LEU A 125 5.89 -22.56 7.94
N GLU A 126 6.02 -22.48 6.62
CA GLU A 126 7.33 -22.44 5.93
C GLU A 126 8.13 -21.20 6.35
N GLU A 127 7.48 -20.05 6.44
CA GLU A 127 8.11 -18.80 6.84
C GLU A 127 8.52 -18.81 8.32
N LYS A 128 7.60 -19.21 9.22
CA LYS A 128 7.77 -18.99 10.67
C LYS A 128 8.23 -20.23 11.45
N TYR A 129 7.91 -21.43 10.95
CA TYR A 129 8.19 -22.72 11.59
C TYR A 129 8.73 -23.76 10.58
N PRO A 130 9.81 -23.46 9.83
CA PRO A 130 10.28 -24.30 8.71
C PRO A 130 10.59 -25.75 9.12
N SER A 131 11.02 -25.97 10.35
CA SER A 131 11.29 -27.30 10.90
C SER A 131 10.03 -28.14 11.14
N LEU A 132 8.87 -27.51 11.43
CA LEU A 132 7.59 -28.20 11.44
C LEU A 132 7.06 -28.40 10.02
N ALA A 133 7.14 -27.36 9.18
CA ALA A 133 6.66 -27.40 7.79
C ALA A 133 7.32 -28.53 6.97
N GLY A 134 8.60 -28.80 7.22
CA GLY A 134 9.35 -29.88 6.56
C GLY A 134 9.08 -31.29 7.09
N GLU A 135 8.13 -31.51 8.00
CA GLU A 135 7.83 -32.86 8.50
C GLU A 135 6.97 -33.67 7.52
N ASP A 136 7.47 -34.83 7.11
CA ASP A 136 6.75 -35.75 6.21
C ASP A 136 5.35 -36.08 6.73
N GLY A 137 4.32 -35.83 5.91
CA GLY A 137 2.93 -36.12 6.29
C GLY A 137 2.38 -35.20 7.38
N LEU A 138 2.87 -33.97 7.48
CA LEU A 138 2.24 -32.93 8.31
C LEU A 138 0.84 -32.58 7.80
N GLU A 139 0.65 -32.47 6.50
CA GLU A 139 -0.64 -32.07 5.91
C GLU A 139 -1.44 -33.27 5.40
N MET A 140 -2.76 -33.22 5.64
CA MET A 140 -3.77 -34.02 4.97
C MET A 140 -4.86 -33.08 4.45
N LEU A 141 -5.34 -33.31 3.22
CA LEU A 141 -6.40 -32.50 2.65
C LEU A 141 -7.79 -33.10 2.90
N GLN A 142 -8.72 -32.25 3.31
CA GLN A 142 -10.14 -32.53 3.35
C GLN A 142 -10.70 -32.68 1.93
N ASN A 143 -11.62 -33.61 1.74
CA ASN A 143 -12.34 -33.82 0.48
C ASN A 143 -13.38 -32.71 0.23
N LYS A 144 -13.91 -32.72 -1.00
CA LYS A 144 -15.05 -31.89 -1.42
C LYS A 144 -16.17 -32.77 -1.99
N VAL A 145 -17.41 -32.37 -1.76
CA VAL A 145 -18.62 -33.01 -2.29
C VAL A 145 -19.44 -31.99 -3.08
N PRO A 146 -20.25 -32.44 -4.06
CA PRO A 146 -21.09 -31.52 -4.82
C PRO A 146 -22.19 -30.94 -3.91
N LYS A 147 -22.49 -29.66 -4.10
CA LYS A 147 -23.76 -29.08 -3.64
C LYS A 147 -24.88 -29.63 -4.52
N LEU A 148 -26.03 -29.92 -3.92
CA LEU A 148 -27.16 -30.52 -4.61
C LEU A 148 -28.27 -29.48 -4.76
N ASP A 149 -28.94 -29.42 -5.90
CA ASP A 149 -30.15 -28.61 -6.05
C ASP A 149 -31.19 -29.02 -5.00
N ALA A 150 -31.80 -28.04 -4.33
CA ALA A 150 -32.67 -28.30 -3.19
C ALA A 150 -33.98 -29.02 -3.55
N THR A 151 -34.34 -29.11 -4.83
CA THR A 151 -35.59 -29.72 -5.31
C THR A 151 -35.35 -31.04 -6.04
N THR A 152 -34.34 -31.07 -6.91
CA THR A 152 -34.05 -32.22 -7.80
C THR A 152 -32.98 -33.15 -7.24
N TYR A 153 -32.14 -32.67 -6.32
CA TYR A 153 -30.93 -33.33 -5.83
C TYR A 153 -29.89 -33.65 -6.92
N GLU A 154 -30.00 -33.06 -8.10
CA GLU A 154 -28.93 -33.06 -9.10
C GLU A 154 -27.78 -32.13 -8.63
N PRO A 155 -26.53 -32.34 -9.08
CA PRO A 155 -25.43 -31.41 -8.80
C PRO A 155 -25.78 -29.98 -9.23
N ALA A 156 -25.60 -29.02 -8.32
CA ALA A 156 -25.88 -27.61 -8.57
C ALA A 156 -24.84 -27.01 -9.52
N THR A 157 -25.22 -25.95 -10.24
CA THR A 157 -24.36 -25.24 -11.19
C THR A 157 -24.24 -23.76 -10.83
N CYS A 158 -23.04 -23.19 -10.93
CA CYS A 158 -22.76 -21.80 -10.59
C CYS A 158 -21.94 -21.12 -11.69
N ALA A 159 -22.62 -20.49 -12.66
CA ALA A 159 -21.97 -19.86 -13.80
C ALA A 159 -21.01 -18.71 -13.42
N SER A 160 -21.26 -18.01 -12.31
CA SER A 160 -20.41 -16.92 -11.83
C SER A 160 -19.09 -17.41 -11.24
N ASN A 161 -19.09 -18.59 -10.62
CA ASN A 161 -17.90 -19.23 -10.08
C ASN A 161 -18.12 -20.75 -9.89
N PRO A 162 -17.57 -21.60 -10.75
CA PRO A 162 -17.70 -23.06 -10.63
C PRO A 162 -17.19 -23.65 -9.30
N ASP A 163 -16.26 -22.99 -8.59
CA ASP A 163 -15.81 -23.46 -7.28
C ASP A 163 -16.94 -23.47 -6.25
N ASN A 164 -17.94 -22.62 -6.42
CA ASN A 164 -19.14 -22.57 -5.58
C ASN A 164 -20.05 -23.78 -5.79
N GLU A 165 -19.81 -24.66 -6.76
CA GLU A 165 -20.57 -25.90 -6.95
C GLU A 165 -20.16 -26.98 -5.93
N TRP A 166 -19.03 -26.79 -5.26
CA TRP A 166 -18.46 -27.74 -4.30
C TRP A 166 -18.51 -27.20 -2.87
N CYS A 167 -18.60 -28.10 -1.90
CA CYS A 167 -18.49 -27.77 -0.49
C CYS A 167 -17.70 -28.85 0.29
N PRO A 168 -17.08 -28.49 1.42
CA PRO A 168 -16.56 -29.48 2.34
C PRO A 168 -17.71 -30.29 2.96
N PRO A 169 -17.61 -31.63 3.11
CA PRO A 169 -18.67 -32.47 3.67
C PRO A 169 -18.73 -32.45 5.21
N GLY A 170 -18.36 -31.32 5.82
CA GLY A 170 -18.25 -31.18 7.28
C GLY A 170 -16.99 -31.84 7.85
N HIS A 171 -16.80 -31.70 9.16
CA HIS A 171 -15.60 -32.19 9.84
C HIS A 171 -15.57 -33.72 10.01
N GLY A 172 -16.69 -34.42 9.80
CA GLY A 172 -16.74 -35.89 9.75
C GLY A 172 -15.95 -36.51 8.59
N ASP A 173 -15.58 -35.72 7.58
CA ASP A 173 -14.70 -36.13 6.48
C ASP A 173 -13.33 -36.64 6.95
N LEU A 174 -12.94 -36.31 8.19
CA LEU A 174 -11.77 -36.86 8.88
C LEU A 174 -11.50 -38.33 8.54
N TYR A 175 -12.50 -39.20 8.68
CA TYR A 175 -12.30 -40.64 8.52
C TYR A 175 -12.11 -41.02 7.05
N ALA A 176 -12.87 -40.39 6.14
CA ALA A 176 -12.72 -40.61 4.71
C ALA A 176 -11.37 -40.10 4.18
N ALA A 177 -10.93 -38.93 4.65
CA ALA A 177 -9.64 -38.34 4.33
C ALA A 177 -8.47 -39.18 4.85
N LEU A 178 -8.54 -39.72 6.08
CA LEU A 178 -7.52 -40.60 6.65
C LEU A 178 -7.30 -41.87 5.83
N VAL A 179 -8.38 -42.46 5.30
CA VAL A 179 -8.32 -43.64 4.42
C VAL A 179 -7.86 -43.25 3.02
N GLY A 180 -8.50 -42.24 2.43
CA GLY A 180 -8.29 -41.84 1.04
C GLY A 180 -6.87 -41.33 0.76
N SER A 181 -6.24 -40.72 1.76
CA SER A 181 -4.83 -40.29 1.70
C SER A 181 -3.82 -41.42 1.94
N GLY A 182 -4.26 -42.59 2.41
CA GLY A 182 -3.38 -43.66 2.90
C GLY A 182 -2.71 -43.36 4.25
N CYS A 183 -3.06 -42.25 4.92
CA CYS A 183 -2.49 -41.89 6.21
C CYS A 183 -2.76 -42.93 7.30
N LEU A 184 -3.97 -43.52 7.35
CA LEU A 184 -4.31 -44.53 8.34
C LEU A 184 -3.38 -45.75 8.28
N ASP A 185 -3.19 -46.32 7.10
CA ASP A 185 -2.31 -47.49 6.90
C ASP A 185 -0.84 -47.14 7.16
N SER A 186 -0.40 -45.95 6.76
CA SER A 186 0.94 -45.46 7.02
C SER A 186 1.23 -45.31 8.52
N LEU A 187 0.28 -44.76 9.28
CA LEU A 187 0.38 -44.61 10.74
C LEU A 187 0.45 -45.97 11.43
N LEU A 188 -0.45 -46.89 11.08
CA LEU A 188 -0.47 -48.25 11.65
C LEU A 188 0.83 -49.01 11.35
N LYS A 189 1.32 -48.95 10.11
CA LYS A 189 2.59 -49.56 9.70
C LYS A 189 3.79 -48.98 10.46
N SER A 190 3.71 -47.70 10.84
CA SER A 190 4.74 -47.01 11.61
C SER A 190 4.62 -47.21 13.13
N GLY A 191 3.67 -48.05 13.58
CA GLY A 191 3.49 -48.40 14.99
C GLY A 191 2.63 -47.42 15.80
N TYR A 192 1.96 -46.46 15.15
CA TYR A 192 0.98 -45.61 15.84
C TYR A 192 -0.30 -46.38 16.13
N LYS A 193 -0.80 -46.23 17.35
CA LYS A 193 -1.98 -46.92 17.86
C LYS A 193 -3.09 -45.97 18.30
N TYR A 194 -2.73 -44.78 18.80
CA TYR A 194 -3.69 -43.81 19.33
C TYR A 194 -3.64 -42.51 18.54
N MET A 195 -4.79 -41.88 18.34
CA MET A 195 -4.91 -40.57 17.73
C MET A 195 -5.74 -39.65 18.61
N PHE A 196 -5.22 -38.46 18.88
CA PHE A 196 -5.94 -37.35 19.49
C PHE A 196 -6.35 -36.35 18.40
N VAL A 197 -7.63 -36.04 18.29
CA VAL A 197 -8.18 -35.13 17.26
C VAL A 197 -8.83 -33.93 17.91
N SER A 198 -8.59 -32.73 17.39
CA SER A 198 -9.32 -31.52 17.79
C SER A 198 -9.39 -30.47 16.69
N ASN A 199 -10.28 -29.49 16.81
CA ASN A 199 -10.30 -28.34 15.89
C ASN A 199 -9.13 -27.36 16.17
N SER A 200 -8.66 -26.65 15.14
CA SER A 200 -7.59 -25.64 15.26
C SER A 200 -8.03 -24.37 15.98
N ASP A 201 -9.34 -24.08 15.98
CA ASP A 201 -9.91 -22.93 16.68
C ASP A 201 -10.23 -23.19 18.16
N ASN A 202 -10.07 -24.44 18.65
CA ASN A 202 -10.12 -24.79 20.07
C ASN A 202 -8.70 -24.91 20.65
N LEU A 203 -8.19 -23.82 21.20
CA LEU A 203 -6.84 -23.75 21.76
C LEU A 203 -6.66 -24.48 23.09
N GLY A 204 -7.76 -24.79 23.79
CA GLY A 204 -7.72 -25.58 25.03
C GLY A 204 -7.41 -27.06 24.77
N ALA A 205 -7.68 -27.54 23.55
CA ALA A 205 -7.45 -28.92 23.17
C ALA A 205 -5.97 -29.19 22.93
N SER A 206 -5.32 -29.91 23.85
CA SER A 206 -3.93 -30.34 23.72
C SER A 206 -3.80 -31.78 24.20
N LEU A 207 -2.79 -32.50 23.70
CA LEU A 207 -2.52 -33.86 24.15
C LEU A 207 -2.30 -33.87 25.67
N ASP A 208 -3.04 -34.71 26.38
CA ASP A 208 -2.94 -34.88 27.83
C ASP A 208 -2.55 -36.32 28.15
N LEU A 209 -1.46 -36.48 28.90
CA LEU A 209 -0.87 -37.78 29.16
C LEU A 209 -1.70 -38.63 30.14
N ASN A 210 -2.43 -37.99 31.07
CA ASN A 210 -3.31 -38.71 31.99
C ASN A 210 -4.51 -39.29 31.23
N ILE A 211 -5.09 -38.49 30.34
CA ILE A 211 -6.20 -38.92 29.47
C ILE A 211 -5.74 -40.02 28.52
N LEU A 212 -4.56 -39.88 27.89
CA LEU A 212 -3.98 -40.92 27.04
C LEU A 212 -3.75 -42.23 27.80
N THR A 213 -3.20 -42.15 29.02
CA THR A 213 -2.95 -43.33 29.87
C THR A 213 -4.25 -44.04 30.23
N TYR A 214 -5.28 -43.27 30.63
CA TYR A 214 -6.61 -43.80 30.91
C TYR A 214 -7.24 -44.45 29.68
N PHE A 215 -7.19 -43.78 28.52
CA PHE A 215 -7.73 -44.30 27.26
C PHE A 215 -7.06 -45.62 26.85
N ALA A 216 -5.73 -45.68 26.96
CA ALA A 216 -4.98 -46.89 26.64
C ALA A 216 -5.34 -48.07 27.55
N LYS A 217 -5.57 -47.83 28.85
CA LYS A 217 -5.94 -48.85 29.83
C LYS A 217 -7.39 -49.30 29.76
N SER A 218 -8.31 -48.39 29.44
CA SER A 218 -9.74 -48.72 29.35
C SER A 218 -10.03 -49.72 28.23
N GLY A 219 -9.17 -49.76 27.20
CA GLY A 219 -9.36 -50.61 26.03
C GLY A 219 -10.48 -50.13 25.12
N ALA A 220 -11.04 -48.94 25.36
CA ALA A 220 -12.10 -48.37 24.54
C ALA A 220 -11.56 -48.05 23.13
N PRO A 221 -12.32 -48.34 22.06
CA PRO A 221 -11.89 -48.04 20.70
C PRO A 221 -12.02 -46.56 20.34
N PHE A 222 -12.92 -45.85 21.03
CA PHE A 222 -13.22 -44.44 20.82
C PHE A 222 -13.61 -43.79 22.16
N MET A 223 -13.09 -42.60 22.43
CA MET A 223 -13.45 -41.81 23.59
C MET A 223 -13.62 -40.33 23.24
N MET A 224 -14.74 -39.74 23.64
CA MET A 224 -15.04 -38.32 23.47
C MET A 224 -14.78 -37.54 24.76
N GLU A 225 -14.08 -36.41 24.67
CA GLU A 225 -14.03 -35.46 25.79
C GLU A 225 -15.28 -34.57 25.79
N CYS A 226 -15.90 -34.45 26.95
CA CYS A 226 -17.14 -33.70 27.15
C CYS A 226 -16.96 -32.66 28.25
N CYS A 227 -17.63 -31.52 28.13
CA CYS A 227 -17.75 -30.58 29.24
C CYS A 227 -19.18 -30.59 29.79
N GLU A 228 -19.35 -30.25 31.06
CA GLU A 228 -20.68 -29.89 31.55
C GLU A 228 -21.19 -28.63 30.82
N ARG A 229 -22.47 -28.66 30.43
CA ARG A 229 -23.11 -27.55 29.71
C ARG A 229 -23.33 -26.34 30.61
N THR A 230 -23.12 -25.18 30.01
CA THR A 230 -23.39 -23.86 30.57
C THR A 230 -24.40 -23.11 29.70
N GLU A 231 -24.82 -21.92 30.13
CA GLU A 231 -25.72 -21.07 29.33
C GLU A 231 -25.17 -20.78 27.91
N ASN A 232 -23.85 -20.75 27.74
CA ASN A 232 -23.21 -20.52 26.44
C ASN A 232 -23.36 -21.70 25.47
N ASP A 233 -23.75 -22.88 25.96
CA ASP A 233 -23.77 -24.15 25.21
C ASP A 233 -25.17 -24.60 24.81
N LYS A 234 -26.21 -23.79 25.06
CA LYS A 234 -27.60 -24.14 24.78
C LYS A 234 -27.82 -24.62 23.33
N LYS A 235 -27.03 -24.12 22.38
CA LYS A 235 -27.15 -24.43 20.94
C LYS A 235 -26.13 -25.42 20.36
N GLY A 236 -25.20 -25.94 21.14
CA GLY A 236 -24.24 -26.92 20.61
C GLY A 236 -24.60 -28.35 21.00
N GLY A 237 -24.03 -29.31 20.26
CA GLY A 237 -24.35 -30.72 20.38
C GLY A 237 -24.09 -31.30 21.77
N HIS A 238 -24.96 -32.24 22.15
CA HIS A 238 -24.90 -32.94 23.43
C HIS A 238 -24.87 -34.45 23.23
N LEU A 239 -24.36 -35.18 24.23
CA LEU A 239 -24.46 -36.65 24.24
C LEU A 239 -25.80 -37.10 24.79
N ALA A 240 -26.31 -38.17 24.19
CA ALA A 240 -27.47 -38.90 24.63
C ALA A 240 -27.25 -40.42 24.49
N LEU A 241 -28.18 -41.19 25.03
CA LEU A 241 -28.21 -42.64 24.92
C LEU A 241 -29.33 -43.07 23.97
N ARG A 242 -29.01 -43.98 23.05
CA ARG A 242 -29.99 -44.76 22.29
C ARG A 242 -29.87 -46.22 22.75
N GLY A 243 -30.71 -46.61 23.70
CA GLY A 243 -30.50 -47.84 24.47
C GLY A 243 -29.26 -47.70 25.37
N GLU A 244 -28.27 -48.57 25.20
CA GLU A 244 -26.98 -48.49 25.92
C GLU A 244 -25.88 -47.77 25.11
N GLN A 245 -26.14 -47.43 23.84
CA GLN A 245 -25.16 -46.82 22.94
C GLN A 245 -25.13 -45.29 23.10
N LEU A 246 -23.93 -44.72 23.22
CA LEU A 246 -23.73 -43.28 23.18
C LEU A 246 -23.92 -42.75 21.75
N ILE A 247 -24.65 -41.64 21.64
CA ILE A 247 -24.83 -40.90 20.39
C ILE A 247 -24.54 -39.41 20.59
N LEU A 248 -24.25 -38.70 19.50
CA LEU A 248 -24.14 -37.24 19.48
C LEU A 248 -25.35 -36.64 18.76
N ARG A 249 -26.09 -35.78 19.45
CA ARG A 249 -27.18 -35.00 18.84
C ARG A 249 -26.76 -33.56 18.66
N GLU A 250 -26.57 -33.15 17.41
CA GLU A 250 -26.31 -31.75 17.03
C GLU A 250 -27.61 -30.93 16.96
N SER A 251 -27.52 -29.61 17.04
CA SER A 251 -28.71 -28.74 16.92
C SER A 251 -29.37 -28.84 15.55
N ALA A 252 -28.59 -29.08 14.48
CA ALA A 252 -29.12 -29.34 13.15
C ALA A 252 -29.89 -30.68 13.04
N MET A 253 -29.79 -31.56 14.04
CA MET A 253 -30.52 -32.83 14.13
C MET A 253 -31.71 -32.74 15.11
N CYS A 254 -31.99 -31.56 15.67
CA CYS A 254 -33.05 -31.34 16.64
C CYS A 254 -34.34 -30.89 15.94
N LEU A 255 -35.46 -31.56 16.23
CA LEU A 255 -36.77 -31.12 15.76
C LEU A 255 -37.14 -29.78 16.40
N ASP A 256 -37.87 -28.93 15.68
CA ASP A 256 -38.28 -27.61 16.20
C ASP A 256 -39.09 -27.71 17.51
N GLU A 257 -39.90 -28.76 17.66
CA GLU A 257 -40.67 -29.05 18.88
C GLU A 257 -39.81 -29.48 20.08
N ASP A 258 -38.61 -30.00 19.82
CA ASP A 258 -37.67 -30.48 20.85
C ASP A 258 -36.69 -29.39 21.30
N GLU A 259 -36.68 -28.20 20.68
CA GLU A 259 -35.69 -27.15 20.91
C GLU A 259 -35.57 -26.76 22.39
N ALA A 260 -36.70 -26.71 23.12
CA ALA A 260 -36.68 -26.43 24.56
C ALA A 260 -35.96 -27.52 25.37
N ALA A 261 -36.17 -28.80 25.03
CA ALA A 261 -35.49 -29.93 25.68
C ALA A 261 -34.01 -29.99 25.27
N PHE A 262 -33.70 -29.68 24.02
CA PHE A 262 -32.33 -29.57 23.53
C PHE A 262 -31.55 -28.49 24.28
N GLN A 263 -32.15 -27.31 24.48
CA GLN A 263 -31.53 -26.18 25.19
C GLN A 263 -31.51 -26.34 26.72
N ASP A 264 -32.18 -27.35 27.28
CA ASP A 264 -32.16 -27.65 28.72
C ASP A 264 -30.83 -28.29 29.13
N ILE A 265 -29.94 -27.44 29.65
CA ILE A 265 -28.61 -27.83 30.12
C ILE A 265 -28.64 -28.72 31.38
N THR A 266 -29.78 -28.82 32.07
CA THR A 266 -29.95 -29.66 33.26
C THR A 266 -30.38 -31.08 32.90
N LYS A 267 -31.07 -31.25 31.76
CA LYS A 267 -31.50 -32.53 31.21
C LYS A 267 -30.35 -33.23 30.49
N HIS A 268 -29.94 -32.70 29.36
CA HIS A 268 -28.80 -33.23 28.59
C HIS A 268 -27.55 -32.50 29.04
N LYS A 269 -26.83 -33.05 30.01
CA LYS A 269 -25.79 -32.34 30.78
C LYS A 269 -24.45 -32.18 30.07
N PHE A 270 -24.11 -33.08 29.15
CA PHE A 270 -22.76 -33.20 28.62
C PHE A 270 -22.66 -32.68 27.19
N PHE A 271 -21.80 -31.69 27.01
CA PHE A 271 -21.51 -30.99 25.77
C PHE A 271 -20.34 -31.64 25.03
N ASN A 272 -20.48 -31.82 23.71
CA ASN A 272 -19.39 -32.31 22.87
C ASN A 272 -18.31 -31.24 22.63
N THR A 273 -17.09 -31.47 23.13
CA THR A 273 -15.97 -30.54 22.92
C THR A 273 -15.33 -30.63 21.55
N ASN A 274 -15.68 -31.65 20.75
CA ASN A 274 -15.01 -32.02 19.52
C ASN A 274 -13.52 -32.39 19.73
N ASN A 275 -13.15 -32.83 20.93
CA ASN A 275 -11.85 -33.46 21.20
C ASN A 275 -12.07 -34.98 21.30
N LEU A 276 -11.41 -35.74 20.43
CA LEU A 276 -11.62 -37.18 20.29
C LEU A 276 -10.32 -37.95 20.50
N TRP A 277 -10.45 -39.14 21.10
CA TRP A 277 -9.39 -40.14 21.21
C TRP A 277 -9.84 -41.40 20.46
N ILE A 278 -9.00 -41.86 19.53
CA ILE A 278 -9.33 -42.94 18.60
C ILE A 278 -8.22 -43.99 18.65
N GLN A 279 -8.61 -45.26 18.74
CA GLN A 279 -7.71 -46.39 18.53
C GLN A 279 -7.66 -46.74 17.03
N LEU A 280 -6.50 -46.59 16.41
CA LEU A 280 -6.35 -46.63 14.95
C LEU A 280 -6.58 -48.03 14.35
N ASP A 281 -6.23 -49.08 15.08
CA ASP A 281 -6.50 -50.47 14.68
C ASP A 281 -8.01 -50.77 14.70
N LYS A 282 -8.72 -50.31 15.72
CA LYS A 282 -10.18 -50.43 15.82
C LYS A 282 -10.92 -49.57 14.81
N LEU A 283 -10.39 -48.38 14.52
CA LEU A 283 -10.86 -47.56 13.43
C LEU A 283 -10.76 -48.32 12.10
N LYS A 284 -9.62 -48.97 11.83
CA LYS A 284 -9.41 -49.78 10.62
C LYS A 284 -10.38 -50.95 10.54
N GLU A 285 -10.60 -51.68 11.64
CA GLU A 285 -11.58 -52.78 11.70
C GLU A 285 -13.00 -52.33 11.30
N ILE A 286 -13.46 -51.18 11.79
CA ILE A 286 -14.80 -50.65 11.47
C ILE A 286 -14.87 -50.17 10.02
N ILE A 287 -13.84 -49.50 9.53
CA ILE A 287 -13.77 -49.02 8.14
C ILE A 287 -13.82 -50.21 7.18
N ASP A 288 -13.04 -51.26 7.43
CA ASP A 288 -13.00 -52.46 6.60
C ASP A 288 -14.33 -53.20 6.62
N LYS A 289 -14.96 -53.32 7.81
CA LYS A 289 -16.30 -53.94 7.97
C LYS A 289 -17.37 -53.22 7.17
N ASN A 290 -17.24 -51.91 6.95
CA ASN A 290 -18.22 -51.07 6.25
C ASN A 290 -17.79 -50.71 4.81
N GLY A 291 -16.84 -51.44 4.22
CA GLY A 291 -16.49 -51.27 2.80
C GLY A 291 -15.65 -50.04 2.50
N GLY A 292 -14.84 -49.57 3.46
CA GLY A 292 -13.84 -48.51 3.26
C GLY A 292 -14.23 -47.13 3.77
N PHE A 293 -15.31 -47.00 4.56
CA PHE A 293 -15.73 -45.74 5.18
C PHE A 293 -16.45 -45.99 6.53
N ILE A 294 -16.78 -44.91 7.27
CA ILE A 294 -17.66 -44.99 8.46
C ILE A 294 -19.04 -44.43 8.09
N PRO A 295 -20.13 -45.16 8.36
CA PRO A 295 -21.50 -44.70 8.07
C PRO A 295 -21.97 -43.68 9.13
N LEU A 296 -21.47 -42.45 9.03
CA LEU A 296 -21.88 -41.36 9.92
C LEU A 296 -23.29 -40.86 9.61
N PRO A 297 -24.05 -40.39 10.61
CA PRO A 297 -25.34 -39.75 10.39
C PRO A 297 -25.24 -38.53 9.48
N MET A 298 -26.20 -38.42 8.57
CA MET A 298 -26.34 -37.29 7.65
C MET A 298 -26.79 -36.02 8.40
N ILE A 299 -26.12 -34.89 8.12
CA ILE A 299 -26.58 -33.54 8.44
C ILE A 299 -26.95 -32.84 7.14
N MET A 300 -28.19 -32.35 7.05
CA MET A 300 -28.69 -31.67 5.86
C MET A 300 -28.76 -30.16 6.08
N ASN A 301 -27.91 -29.40 5.38
CA ASN A 301 -27.88 -27.94 5.47
C ASN A 301 -28.48 -27.30 4.21
N LYS A 302 -29.49 -26.43 4.39
CA LYS A 302 -30.06 -25.62 3.31
C LYS A 302 -29.28 -24.32 3.15
N LYS A 303 -28.74 -24.05 1.96
CA LYS A 303 -27.95 -22.86 1.63
C LYS A 303 -28.27 -22.37 0.21
N THR A 304 -27.48 -21.40 -0.26
CA THR A 304 -27.44 -20.96 -1.66
C THR A 304 -26.17 -21.45 -2.34
N VAL A 305 -26.19 -21.61 -3.67
CA VAL A 305 -25.03 -22.05 -4.44
C VAL A 305 -23.90 -21.03 -4.30
N ASP A 306 -24.20 -19.73 -4.44
CA ASP A 306 -23.27 -18.65 -4.13
C ASP A 306 -23.52 -18.16 -2.68
N PRO A 307 -22.55 -18.33 -1.76
CA PRO A 307 -22.69 -17.91 -0.37
C PRO A 307 -22.67 -16.38 -0.18
N LYS A 308 -22.36 -15.60 -1.23
CA LYS A 308 -22.37 -14.14 -1.22
C LYS A 308 -23.64 -13.54 -1.82
N ASP A 309 -24.50 -14.36 -2.41
CA ASP A 309 -25.75 -13.96 -3.04
C ASP A 309 -26.93 -14.82 -2.57
N ASP A 310 -27.73 -14.24 -1.67
CA ASP A 310 -28.93 -14.87 -1.11
C ASP A 310 -30.01 -15.16 -2.17
N SER A 311 -29.94 -14.53 -3.34
CA SER A 311 -30.87 -14.75 -4.46
C SER A 311 -30.47 -15.91 -5.38
N SER A 312 -29.24 -16.43 -5.25
CA SER A 312 -28.74 -17.54 -6.06
C SER A 312 -29.44 -18.88 -5.76
N GLN A 313 -29.24 -19.88 -6.64
CA GLN A 313 -29.89 -21.20 -6.60
C GLN A 313 -29.89 -21.80 -5.19
N LYS A 314 -31.05 -22.27 -4.72
CA LYS A 314 -31.16 -22.95 -3.43
C LYS A 314 -30.58 -24.35 -3.53
N VAL A 315 -29.70 -24.67 -2.59
CA VAL A 315 -28.97 -25.94 -2.58
C VAL A 315 -29.04 -26.60 -1.21
N VAL A 316 -28.85 -27.91 -1.21
CA VAL A 316 -28.63 -28.74 -0.04
C VAL A 316 -27.16 -29.15 -0.01
N GLN A 317 -26.54 -29.02 1.16
CA GLN A 317 -25.21 -29.53 1.46
C GLN A 317 -25.34 -30.68 2.44
N LEU A 318 -24.79 -31.83 2.06
CA LEU A 318 -24.71 -33.00 2.92
C LEU A 318 -23.39 -32.94 3.69
N GLU A 319 -23.50 -32.83 5.00
CA GLU A 319 -22.37 -32.77 5.92
C GLU A 319 -22.44 -33.91 6.94
N THR A 320 -21.33 -34.20 7.58
CA THR A 320 -21.24 -35.14 8.72
C THR A 320 -20.40 -34.55 9.84
N ALA A 321 -20.65 -34.99 11.08
CA ALA A 321 -19.90 -34.56 12.25
C ALA A 321 -18.96 -35.68 12.74
N MET A 322 -17.68 -35.36 12.94
CA MET A 322 -16.67 -36.33 13.40
C MET A 322 -17.03 -37.00 14.73
N GLY A 323 -17.66 -36.26 15.65
CA GLY A 323 -18.07 -36.77 16.96
C GLY A 323 -19.23 -37.77 16.88
N ALA A 324 -20.03 -37.74 15.81
CA ALA A 324 -21.11 -38.69 15.61
C ALA A 324 -20.60 -40.13 15.42
N ALA A 325 -19.31 -40.30 15.10
CA ALA A 325 -18.68 -41.60 15.04
C ALA A 325 -18.78 -42.39 16.34
N ILE A 326 -18.99 -41.73 17.49
CA ILE A 326 -19.15 -42.40 18.79
C ILE A 326 -20.21 -43.51 18.76
N GLU A 327 -21.26 -43.37 17.93
CA GLU A 327 -22.30 -44.40 17.80
C GLU A 327 -21.91 -45.57 16.89
N CYS A 328 -20.84 -45.42 16.10
CA CYS A 328 -20.33 -46.45 15.20
C CYS A 328 -19.34 -47.41 15.89
N PHE A 329 -18.88 -47.08 17.10
CA PHE A 329 -17.92 -47.86 17.87
C PHE A 329 -18.61 -48.58 19.03
N GLU A 330 -18.67 -49.91 18.95
CA GLU A 330 -19.13 -50.74 20.07
C GLU A 330 -18.13 -50.61 21.24
N GLY A 331 -18.63 -50.31 22.45
CA GLY A 331 -17.79 -50.03 23.61
C GLY A 331 -17.15 -48.63 23.63
N ALA A 332 -17.62 -47.71 22.78
CA ALA A 332 -17.22 -46.30 22.87
C ALA A 332 -17.57 -45.71 24.24
N THR A 333 -16.74 -44.79 24.71
CA THR A 333 -16.92 -44.13 26.00
C THR A 333 -16.81 -42.61 25.87
N ALA A 334 -17.10 -41.91 26.96
CA ALA A 334 -16.94 -40.47 27.07
C ALA A 334 -16.49 -40.10 28.47
N ILE A 335 -15.75 -39.00 28.58
CA ILE A 335 -15.23 -38.49 29.85
C ILE A 335 -15.58 -37.02 30.02
N VAL A 336 -15.76 -36.59 31.27
CA VAL A 336 -15.88 -35.17 31.61
C VAL A 336 -14.48 -34.59 31.75
N VAL A 337 -14.21 -33.50 31.02
CA VAL A 337 -12.97 -32.73 31.10
C VAL A 337 -13.23 -31.32 31.63
N PRO A 338 -12.25 -30.69 32.30
CA PRO A 338 -12.39 -29.31 32.72
C PRO A 338 -12.57 -28.39 31.52
N ARG A 339 -13.31 -27.30 31.73
CA ARG A 339 -13.62 -26.30 30.71
C ARG A 339 -12.39 -25.67 30.06
N THR A 340 -11.25 -25.70 30.73
CA THR A 340 -9.95 -25.26 30.18
C THR A 340 -9.53 -26.04 28.93
N ARG A 341 -10.10 -27.21 28.68
CA ARG A 341 -9.88 -28.01 27.45
C ARG A 341 -10.83 -27.63 26.30
N PHE A 342 -11.72 -26.66 26.51
CA PHE A 342 -12.71 -26.20 25.54
C PHE A 342 -12.83 -24.66 25.52
N ALA A 343 -11.99 -24.05 24.68
CA ALA A 343 -11.95 -22.60 24.44
C ALA A 343 -12.01 -22.29 22.93
N PRO A 344 -13.12 -22.62 22.23
CA PRO A 344 -13.29 -22.30 20.83
C PRO A 344 -13.67 -20.83 20.62
N VAL A 345 -13.31 -20.29 19.45
CA VAL A 345 -13.80 -18.97 19.01
C VAL A 345 -14.76 -19.16 17.84
N LYS A 346 -16.06 -18.92 18.03
CA LYS A 346 -17.07 -19.03 16.95
C LYS A 346 -17.60 -17.67 16.51
N LYS A 347 -17.59 -16.68 17.42
CA LYS A 347 -18.08 -15.31 17.21
C LYS A 347 -17.10 -14.28 17.76
N CYS A 348 -17.28 -13.02 17.40
CA CYS A 348 -16.53 -11.89 17.96
C CYS A 348 -16.63 -11.79 19.50
N ASN A 349 -17.73 -12.25 20.10
CA ASN A 349 -17.87 -12.32 21.56
C ASN A 349 -16.80 -13.24 22.19
N ASP A 350 -16.61 -14.41 21.60
CA ASP A 350 -15.62 -15.40 22.07
C ASP A 350 -14.20 -14.87 21.85
N LEU A 351 -13.97 -14.17 20.74
CA LEU A 351 -12.68 -13.57 20.41
C LEU A 351 -12.31 -12.46 21.41
N LEU A 352 -13.25 -11.57 21.72
CA LEU A 352 -13.05 -10.52 22.72
C LEU A 352 -12.71 -11.12 24.09
N LEU A 353 -13.47 -12.15 24.49
CA LEU A 353 -13.25 -12.86 25.74
C LEU A 353 -11.85 -13.50 25.80
N LEU A 354 -11.45 -14.23 24.75
CA LEU A 354 -10.15 -14.90 24.69
C LEU A 354 -8.97 -13.91 24.69
N ARG A 355 -9.13 -12.77 24.00
CA ARG A 355 -8.13 -11.70 23.96
C ARG A 355 -7.97 -11.00 25.31
N SER A 356 -9.04 -10.91 26.11
CA SER A 356 -9.03 -10.23 27.42
C SER A 356 -8.22 -10.96 28.48
N ASP A 357 -8.01 -10.31 29.62
CA ASP A 357 -7.33 -10.89 30.78
C ASP A 357 -8.16 -11.95 31.54
N ALA A 358 -9.42 -12.19 31.13
CA ALA A 358 -10.19 -13.34 31.61
C ALA A 358 -9.55 -14.66 31.18
N TYR A 359 -8.75 -14.66 30.09
CA TYR A 359 -7.93 -15.79 29.69
C TYR A 359 -6.44 -15.41 29.73
N LEU A 360 -5.64 -16.25 30.37
CA LEU A 360 -4.19 -16.16 30.40
C LEU A 360 -3.60 -17.21 29.47
N LEU A 361 -2.41 -16.96 28.92
CA LEU A 361 -1.64 -18.02 28.27
C LEU A 361 -0.71 -18.66 29.29
N VAL A 362 -0.94 -19.93 29.59
CA VAL A 362 -0.03 -20.79 30.37
C VAL A 362 0.43 -21.90 29.44
N ASP A 363 1.74 -22.02 29.23
CA ASP A 363 2.35 -22.98 28.28
C ASP A 363 1.70 -22.94 26.89
N HIS A 364 1.47 -21.71 26.39
CA HIS A 364 0.81 -21.43 25.11
C HIS A 364 -0.65 -21.90 25.01
N LYS A 365 -1.29 -22.28 26.13
CA LYS A 365 -2.70 -22.66 26.20
C LYS A 365 -3.50 -21.56 26.89
N PRO A 366 -4.68 -21.17 26.35
CA PRO A 366 -5.56 -20.25 27.04
C PRO A 366 -6.22 -20.97 28.21
N VAL A 367 -5.94 -20.49 29.41
CA VAL A 367 -6.57 -20.95 30.64
C VAL A 367 -7.42 -19.82 31.21
N LEU A 368 -8.58 -20.17 31.76
CA LEU A 368 -9.39 -19.19 32.47
C LEU A 368 -8.57 -18.66 33.64
N ASN A 369 -8.51 -17.35 33.78
CA ASN A 369 -7.80 -16.70 34.86
C ASN A 369 -8.43 -17.16 36.20
N PRO A 370 -7.64 -17.65 37.18
CA PRO A 370 -8.15 -18.08 38.48
C PRO A 370 -8.98 -17.01 39.20
N GLU A 371 -8.70 -15.73 38.94
CA GLU A 371 -9.46 -14.60 39.48
C GLU A 371 -10.92 -14.54 38.98
N CYS A 372 -11.26 -15.23 37.88
CA CYS A 372 -12.64 -15.39 37.40
C CYS A 372 -13.48 -16.34 38.27
N GLY A 373 -12.93 -16.92 39.35
CA GLY A 373 -13.68 -17.81 40.25
C GLY A 373 -14.18 -19.10 39.59
N GLY A 374 -13.49 -19.57 38.53
CA GLY A 374 -13.84 -20.80 37.81
C GLY A 374 -14.96 -20.67 36.78
N LYS A 375 -15.53 -19.48 36.57
CA LYS A 375 -16.60 -19.25 35.58
C LYS A 375 -16.21 -18.14 34.60
N ALA A 376 -16.26 -18.43 33.30
CA ALA A 376 -15.98 -17.43 32.28
C ALA A 376 -17.10 -16.37 32.18
N PRO A 377 -16.78 -15.09 31.92
CA PRO A 377 -17.76 -14.04 31.66
C PRO A 377 -18.71 -14.37 30.50
N VAL A 378 -19.97 -13.97 30.61
CA VAL A 378 -20.92 -14.04 29.50
C VAL A 378 -20.88 -12.75 28.68
N ILE A 379 -20.46 -12.82 27.42
CA ILE A 379 -20.32 -11.66 26.54
C ILE A 379 -21.41 -11.63 25.47
N SER A 380 -22.13 -10.52 25.39
CA SER A 380 -23.19 -10.26 24.40
C SER A 380 -23.00 -8.88 23.75
N MET A 381 -22.23 -8.83 22.68
CA MET A 381 -22.15 -7.65 21.81
C MET A 381 -23.34 -7.60 20.85
N ASP A 382 -23.75 -6.40 20.42
CA ASP A 382 -24.79 -6.21 19.42
C ASP A 382 -24.44 -6.94 18.12
N SER A 383 -25.13 -8.04 17.85
CA SER A 383 -24.87 -8.92 16.70
C SER A 383 -25.05 -8.24 15.34
N LYS A 384 -25.80 -7.13 15.25
CA LYS A 384 -25.95 -6.37 14.00
C LYS A 384 -24.72 -5.50 13.71
N LEU A 385 -24.07 -5.00 14.77
CA LEU A 385 -22.94 -4.07 14.67
C LEU A 385 -21.58 -4.76 14.75
N TYR A 386 -21.46 -5.84 15.55
CA TYR A 386 -20.19 -6.48 15.93
C TYR A 386 -20.01 -7.90 15.40
N LYS A 387 -20.74 -8.31 14.36
CA LYS A 387 -20.60 -9.64 13.74
C LYS A 387 -19.23 -9.85 13.07
N LEU A 388 -18.65 -8.79 12.50
CA LEU A 388 -17.42 -8.84 11.71
C LEU A 388 -16.21 -8.47 12.58
N VAL A 389 -15.06 -9.13 12.36
CA VAL A 389 -13.82 -8.86 13.10
C VAL A 389 -13.42 -7.40 13.01
N GLY A 390 -13.44 -6.80 11.80
CA GLY A 390 -13.08 -5.39 11.64
C GLY A 390 -13.90 -4.42 12.51
N LYS A 391 -15.18 -4.74 12.78
CA LYS A 391 -16.01 -3.93 13.68
C LYS A 391 -15.67 -4.11 15.15
N LEU A 392 -15.21 -5.31 15.53
CA LEU A 392 -14.66 -5.52 16.86
C LEU A 392 -13.33 -4.77 17.02
N GLU A 393 -12.45 -4.83 16.01
CA GLU A 393 -11.17 -4.09 16.02
C GLU A 393 -11.41 -2.58 16.14
N ASP A 394 -12.35 -2.01 15.39
CA ASP A 394 -12.76 -0.61 15.51
C ASP A 394 -13.21 -0.27 16.95
N ALA A 395 -13.94 -1.17 17.62
CA ALA A 395 -14.40 -0.95 18.99
C ALA A 395 -13.30 -1.09 20.04
N THR A 396 -12.26 -1.88 19.77
CA THR A 396 -11.16 -2.14 20.71
C THR A 396 -9.82 -1.56 20.25
N GLU A 397 -9.84 -0.52 19.41
CA GLU A 397 -8.63 0.16 18.92
C GLU A 397 -7.79 0.71 20.10
N GLY A 398 -8.45 1.16 21.18
CA GLY A 398 -7.80 1.57 22.43
C GLY A 398 -7.24 0.41 23.28
N GLY A 399 -7.30 -0.81 22.78
CA GLY A 399 -6.91 -2.06 23.43
C GLY A 399 -8.06 -2.84 24.06
N ILE A 400 -7.77 -4.10 24.40
CA ILE A 400 -8.76 -5.06 24.92
C ILE A 400 -9.03 -4.78 26.42
N PRO A 401 -10.30 -4.66 26.85
CA PRO A 401 -10.64 -4.39 28.25
C PRO A 401 -10.31 -5.55 29.19
N SER A 402 -10.28 -5.25 30.47
CA SER A 402 -10.27 -6.27 31.52
C SER A 402 -11.67 -6.84 31.74
N LEU A 403 -11.77 -8.16 31.71
CA LEU A 403 -12.98 -8.96 31.92
C LEU A 403 -12.84 -9.93 33.10
N VAL A 404 -11.68 -10.01 33.75
CA VAL A 404 -11.40 -10.99 34.81
C VAL A 404 -12.39 -10.97 35.99
N LYS A 405 -12.93 -9.80 36.35
CA LYS A 405 -13.97 -9.65 37.39
C LYS A 405 -15.40 -9.50 36.82
N CYS A 406 -15.58 -9.68 35.51
CA CYS A 406 -16.86 -9.52 34.85
C CYS A 406 -17.66 -10.82 34.91
N GLU A 407 -18.92 -10.74 35.34
CA GLU A 407 -19.86 -11.87 35.28
C GLU A 407 -20.60 -11.90 33.93
N ARG A 408 -21.03 -10.72 33.46
CA ARG A 408 -21.75 -10.55 32.20
C ARG A 408 -21.49 -9.17 31.62
N LEU A 409 -21.24 -9.09 30.32
CA LEU A 409 -21.17 -7.83 29.57
C LEU A 409 -22.18 -7.87 28.42
N THR A 410 -23.14 -6.95 28.45
CA THR A 410 -24.07 -6.71 27.34
C THR A 410 -23.79 -5.34 26.74
N VAL A 411 -23.61 -5.25 25.43
CA VAL A 411 -23.40 -3.98 24.72
C VAL A 411 -24.42 -3.85 23.61
N LYS A 412 -25.24 -2.80 23.66
CA LYS A 412 -26.19 -2.42 22.61
C LYS A 412 -25.84 -1.04 22.06
N GLY A 413 -25.64 -0.94 20.75
CA GLY A 413 -25.17 0.29 20.10
C GLY A 413 -23.65 0.42 19.97
N LEU A 414 -23.21 1.52 19.36
CA LEU A 414 -21.81 1.73 19.00
C LEU A 414 -20.98 2.23 20.20
N VAL A 415 -19.94 1.49 20.55
CA VAL A 415 -19.01 1.88 21.63
C VAL A 415 -17.55 1.81 21.19
N ARG A 416 -16.70 2.48 21.96
CA ARG A 416 -15.24 2.37 21.95
C ARG A 416 -14.78 1.96 23.34
N ILE A 417 -13.90 0.98 23.40
CA ILE A 417 -13.40 0.38 24.63
C ILE A 417 -11.89 0.45 24.60
N SER A 418 -11.28 0.71 25.76
CA SER A 418 -9.83 0.75 25.90
C SER A 418 -9.33 -0.35 26.84
N LYS A 419 -8.01 -0.60 26.81
CA LYS A 419 -7.34 -1.50 27.76
C LYS A 419 -7.43 -1.08 29.23
N LYS A 420 -7.81 0.18 29.49
CA LYS A 420 -7.92 0.71 30.86
C LYS A 420 -9.31 0.50 31.45
N THR A 421 -10.29 0.09 30.66
CA THR A 421 -11.64 -0.24 31.13
C THR A 421 -11.63 -1.63 31.78
N LYS A 422 -12.22 -1.75 32.97
CA LYS A 422 -12.35 -2.98 33.74
C LYS A 422 -13.81 -3.25 34.06
N PHE A 423 -14.40 -4.28 33.48
CA PHE A 423 -15.78 -4.64 33.75
C PHE A 423 -15.87 -5.52 35.00
N VAL A 424 -16.76 -5.16 35.92
CA VAL A 424 -16.93 -5.86 37.21
C VAL A 424 -18.40 -6.20 37.42
N GLY A 425 -18.69 -7.47 37.73
CA GLY A 425 -20.07 -7.96 37.90
C GLY A 425 -20.86 -8.03 36.59
N ALA A 426 -22.18 -7.85 36.67
CA ALA A 426 -23.05 -7.75 35.50
C ALA A 426 -23.11 -6.29 35.00
N VAL A 427 -22.69 -6.06 33.76
CA VAL A 427 -22.63 -4.76 33.11
C VAL A 427 -23.50 -4.76 31.85
N SER A 428 -24.33 -3.73 31.70
CA SER A 428 -25.12 -3.48 30.50
C SER A 428 -24.81 -2.08 29.97
N ILE A 429 -24.32 -1.98 28.75
CA ILE A 429 -24.00 -0.71 28.09
C ILE A 429 -25.03 -0.49 26.99
N VAL A 430 -25.62 0.70 26.99
CA VAL A 430 -26.54 1.16 25.95
C VAL A 430 -25.99 2.44 25.35
N ASN A 431 -25.97 2.50 24.02
CA ASN A 431 -25.83 3.74 23.27
C ASN A 431 -26.87 3.75 22.16
N THR A 432 -27.82 4.66 22.23
CA THR A 432 -28.88 4.78 21.21
C THR A 432 -28.52 5.77 20.09
N SER A 433 -27.41 6.49 20.23
CA SER A 433 -26.92 7.40 19.18
C SER A 433 -26.23 6.66 18.03
N ASP A 434 -26.09 7.34 16.90
CA ASP A 434 -25.34 6.88 15.73
C ASP A 434 -23.82 7.10 15.87
N GLU A 435 -23.37 7.80 16.91
CA GLU A 435 -21.97 8.05 17.23
C GLU A 435 -21.44 6.97 18.17
N ALA A 436 -20.21 6.48 17.93
CA ALA A 436 -19.55 5.60 18.88
C ALA A 436 -19.14 6.35 20.16
N LYS A 437 -19.46 5.79 21.33
CA LYS A 437 -19.22 6.41 22.63
C LYS A 437 -18.18 5.64 23.43
N TYR A 438 -17.31 6.36 24.13
CA TYR A 438 -16.27 5.73 24.93
C TYR A 438 -16.84 5.16 26.22
N VAL A 439 -16.53 3.90 26.47
CA VAL A 439 -16.73 3.32 27.78
C VAL A 439 -15.67 3.92 28.72
N PRO A 440 -16.06 4.41 29.91
CA PRO A 440 -15.14 4.99 30.87
C PRO A 440 -13.91 4.13 31.16
N GLU A 441 -12.77 4.78 31.39
CA GLU A 441 -11.59 4.12 31.96
C GLU A 441 -11.85 3.77 33.43
N GLY A 442 -11.20 2.72 33.93
CA GLY A 442 -11.38 2.25 35.32
C GLY A 442 -12.47 1.18 35.46
N GLU A 443 -12.95 0.99 36.69
CA GLU A 443 -13.97 -0.02 36.99
C GLU A 443 -15.36 0.45 36.55
N VAL A 444 -16.04 -0.38 35.75
CA VAL A 444 -17.40 -0.17 35.26
C VAL A 444 -18.30 -1.28 35.80
N THR A 445 -19.37 -0.90 36.50
CA THR A 445 -20.35 -1.78 37.14
C THR A 445 -21.78 -1.37 36.76
N GLY A 446 -22.71 -2.32 36.71
CA GLY A 446 -24.13 -2.04 36.51
C GLY A 446 -24.50 -1.54 35.10
N ASP A 447 -25.62 -0.83 35.02
CA ASP A 447 -26.16 -0.30 33.76
C ASP A 447 -25.55 1.06 33.43
N LEU A 448 -25.06 1.22 32.20
CA LEU A 448 -24.40 2.43 31.70
C LEU A 448 -25.05 2.88 30.39
N ASP A 449 -25.75 4.01 30.42
CA ASP A 449 -26.24 4.68 29.21
C ASP A 449 -25.22 5.73 28.75
N LEU A 450 -24.57 5.44 27.63
CA LEU A 450 -23.57 6.30 27.00
C LEU A 450 -24.15 7.26 25.96
N THR A 451 -25.47 7.26 25.74
CA THR A 451 -26.09 8.06 24.67
C THR A 451 -25.68 9.54 24.73
N GLY A 452 -25.55 10.11 25.94
CA GLY A 452 -25.10 11.49 26.17
C GLY A 452 -23.60 11.66 26.47
N ALA A 453 -22.80 10.60 26.41
CA ALA A 453 -21.38 10.64 26.77
C ALA A 453 -20.51 11.35 25.71
N THR A 454 -19.33 11.77 26.15
CA THR A 454 -18.31 12.40 25.31
C THR A 454 -17.89 11.47 24.16
N GLY A 455 -17.90 12.01 22.94
CA GLY A 455 -17.46 11.34 21.72
C GLY A 455 -16.05 11.76 21.29
N LEU A 456 -15.73 11.57 20.02
CA LEU A 456 -14.42 11.97 19.47
C LEU A 456 -14.25 13.50 19.32
N GLY A 457 -15.32 14.29 19.50
CA GLY A 457 -15.28 15.74 19.35
C GLY A 457 -14.87 16.18 17.94
N PRO A 458 -14.11 17.28 17.78
CA PRO A 458 -13.61 17.76 16.50
C PRO A 458 -12.85 16.73 15.66
N LEU A 459 -12.26 15.70 16.29
CA LEU A 459 -11.55 14.61 15.61
C LEU A 459 -12.48 13.49 15.12
N LYS A 460 -13.80 13.64 15.28
CA LYS A 460 -14.79 12.69 14.78
C LYS A 460 -14.68 12.54 13.27
N THR A 461 -14.39 11.31 12.84
CA THR A 461 -14.43 10.95 11.42
C THR A 461 -15.86 10.83 10.94
N THR A 462 -16.17 11.54 9.85
CA THR A 462 -17.40 11.38 9.09
C THR A 462 -17.09 10.71 7.76
N VAL A 463 -18.03 9.89 7.29
CA VAL A 463 -17.97 9.27 5.96
C VAL A 463 -18.95 10.01 5.07
N VAL A 464 -18.42 10.68 4.05
CA VAL A 464 -19.23 11.43 3.07
C VAL A 464 -19.36 10.58 1.81
N LYS A 465 -20.60 10.37 1.36
CA LYS A 465 -20.86 9.68 0.08
C LYS A 465 -20.43 10.59 -1.07
N THR A 466 -19.87 10.00 -2.10
CA THR A 466 -19.44 10.68 -3.33
C THR A 466 -19.63 9.73 -4.51
N ALA A 467 -19.37 10.21 -5.72
CA ALA A 467 -19.29 9.40 -6.92
C ALA A 467 -17.98 9.69 -7.67
N PRO A 468 -17.51 8.78 -8.54
CA PRO A 468 -16.35 9.02 -9.39
C PRO A 468 -16.52 10.29 -10.23
N ILE A 469 -15.45 11.08 -10.35
CA ILE A 469 -15.39 12.25 -11.24
C ILE A 469 -14.38 11.97 -12.34
N GLU A 470 -14.80 12.14 -13.60
CA GLU A 470 -13.96 11.82 -14.75
C GLU A 470 -12.72 12.72 -14.82
N GLY A 471 -11.59 12.18 -15.29
CA GLY A 471 -10.42 12.97 -15.64
C GLY A 471 -9.44 13.27 -14.50
N GLN A 472 -9.60 12.65 -13.32
CA GLN A 472 -8.66 12.74 -12.19
C GLN A 472 -7.39 11.88 -12.36
N LYS A 473 -6.86 11.77 -13.59
CA LYS A 473 -5.65 10.99 -13.87
C LYS A 473 -4.40 11.82 -13.56
N PRO A 474 -3.54 11.42 -12.60
CA PRO A 474 -2.25 12.07 -12.41
C PRO A 474 -1.40 11.90 -13.67
N GLY A 475 -0.75 12.98 -14.11
CA GLY A 475 0.30 12.92 -15.12
C GLY A 475 1.64 12.44 -14.55
N THR A 476 2.73 12.70 -15.28
CA THR A 476 4.10 12.40 -14.83
C THR A 476 4.52 13.18 -13.58
N SER A 477 3.82 14.29 -13.27
CA SER A 477 4.18 15.21 -12.19
C SER A 477 2.94 15.65 -11.42
N GLY A 478 2.03 14.72 -11.13
CA GLY A 478 0.79 14.96 -10.39
C GLY A 478 -0.42 15.31 -11.27
N LEU A 479 -1.56 15.57 -10.63
CA LEU A 479 -2.80 16.02 -11.28
C LEU A 479 -2.77 17.54 -11.45
N ARG A 480 -3.08 18.05 -12.65
CA ARG A 480 -3.18 19.48 -12.95
C ARG A 480 -4.47 19.74 -13.72
N LYS A 481 -5.26 20.72 -13.27
CA LYS A 481 -6.57 21.10 -13.83
C LYS A 481 -6.83 22.57 -13.57
N LYS A 482 -7.90 23.10 -14.16
CA LYS A 482 -8.34 24.46 -13.83
C LYS A 482 -8.70 24.53 -12.34
N THR A 483 -8.32 25.62 -11.70
CA THR A 483 -8.59 25.87 -10.27
C THR A 483 -10.08 25.68 -9.96
N LYS A 484 -10.97 26.17 -10.85
CA LYS A 484 -12.42 25.98 -10.75
C LYS A 484 -12.87 24.52 -10.68
N GLU A 485 -12.18 23.60 -11.34
CA GLU A 485 -12.50 22.16 -11.26
C GLU A 485 -12.18 21.63 -9.85
N PHE A 486 -11.02 22.01 -9.29
CA PHE A 486 -10.64 21.62 -7.92
C PHE A 486 -11.55 22.19 -6.84
N MET A 487 -12.08 23.39 -7.06
CA MET A 487 -13.08 24.03 -6.20
C MET A 487 -14.47 23.39 -6.31
N GLY A 488 -14.68 22.51 -7.29
CA GLY A 488 -15.90 21.73 -7.45
C GLY A 488 -16.13 20.81 -6.25
N GLU A 489 -17.41 20.55 -5.97
CA GLU A 489 -17.80 19.68 -4.87
C GLU A 489 -17.15 18.29 -5.00
N HIS A 490 -16.56 17.81 -3.91
CA HIS A 490 -15.85 16.53 -3.79
C HIS A 490 -14.60 16.36 -4.67
N TYR A 491 -14.24 17.26 -5.58
CA TYR A 491 -13.16 17.03 -6.54
C TYR A 491 -11.81 16.79 -5.86
N LEU A 492 -11.38 17.74 -5.01
CA LEU A 492 -10.17 17.58 -4.21
C LEU A 492 -10.27 16.39 -3.24
N ASN A 493 -11.42 16.23 -2.57
CA ASN A 493 -11.61 15.17 -1.58
C ASN A 493 -11.45 13.77 -2.21
N ASN A 494 -12.06 13.55 -3.37
CA ASN A 494 -11.98 12.29 -4.09
C ASN A 494 -10.52 11.94 -4.43
N PHE A 495 -9.75 12.92 -4.91
CA PHE A 495 -8.34 12.70 -5.23
C PHE A 495 -7.52 12.39 -3.99
N VAL A 496 -7.69 13.15 -2.91
CA VAL A 496 -6.94 12.98 -1.65
C VAL A 496 -7.28 11.63 -1.00
N GLN A 497 -8.55 11.21 -0.99
CA GLN A 497 -8.93 9.89 -0.49
C GLN A 497 -8.34 8.77 -1.36
N ALA A 498 -8.45 8.89 -2.69
CA ALA A 498 -7.88 7.91 -3.62
C ALA A 498 -6.35 7.76 -3.44
N ALA A 499 -5.67 8.87 -3.15
CA ALA A 499 -4.25 8.88 -2.78
C ALA A 499 -3.99 8.14 -1.46
N PHE A 500 -4.72 8.43 -0.38
CA PHE A 500 -4.57 7.70 0.88
C PHE A 500 -4.84 6.20 0.74
N ASP A 501 -5.83 5.82 -0.05
CA ASP A 501 -6.17 4.41 -0.30
C ASP A 501 -5.02 3.71 -1.04
N ALA A 502 -4.43 4.36 -2.05
CA ALA A 502 -3.27 3.83 -2.77
C ALA A 502 -2.02 3.71 -1.87
N ILE A 503 -1.76 4.71 -1.02
CA ILE A 503 -0.63 4.74 -0.07
C ILE A 503 -0.77 3.61 0.97
N LYS A 504 -1.96 3.41 1.52
CA LYS A 504 -2.20 2.31 2.47
C LYS A 504 -2.08 0.94 1.79
N ALA A 505 -2.59 0.82 0.56
CA ALA A 505 -2.49 -0.41 -0.22
C ALA A 505 -1.04 -0.77 -0.59
N SER A 506 -0.11 0.20 -0.65
CA SER A 506 1.32 -0.08 -0.82
C SER A 506 2.02 -0.57 0.45
N GLY A 507 1.30 -0.70 1.58
CA GLY A 507 1.84 -1.18 2.86
C GLY A 507 2.29 -0.07 3.81
N THR A 508 2.08 1.21 3.47
CA THR A 508 2.50 2.34 4.30
C THR A 508 1.59 2.51 5.50
N ASN A 509 2.14 2.34 6.72
CA ASN A 509 1.43 2.68 7.96
C ASN A 509 1.46 4.19 8.22
N VAL A 510 0.41 4.88 7.76
CA VAL A 510 0.28 6.35 7.87
C VAL A 510 0.21 6.89 9.31
N SER A 511 0.07 6.01 10.31
CA SER A 511 0.05 6.41 11.73
C SER A 511 1.44 6.48 12.38
N GLU A 512 2.45 5.84 11.77
CA GLU A 512 3.81 5.69 12.31
C GLU A 512 4.82 6.72 11.77
N GLY A 513 4.45 7.52 10.78
CA GLY A 513 5.30 8.59 10.22
C GLY A 513 4.64 9.97 10.26
N SER A 514 5.27 10.91 9.55
CA SER A 514 4.74 12.27 9.32
C SER A 514 4.27 12.40 7.87
N LEU A 515 3.15 13.10 7.65
CA LEU A 515 2.74 13.56 6.33
C LEU A 515 3.24 15.00 6.13
N LEU A 516 4.01 15.24 5.08
CA LEU A 516 4.44 16.60 4.72
C LEU A 516 3.45 17.24 3.73
N ILE A 517 3.14 18.50 3.94
CA ILE A 517 2.26 19.29 3.06
C ILE A 517 2.92 20.64 2.80
N GLY A 518 2.99 21.02 1.54
CA GLY A 518 3.40 22.37 1.12
C GLY A 518 3.13 22.58 -0.34
N GLY A 519 3.40 23.77 -0.84
CA GLY A 519 3.18 24.11 -2.23
C GLY A 519 3.82 25.43 -2.61
N ASP A 520 3.50 25.89 -3.81
CA ASP A 520 4.12 27.08 -4.38
C ASP A 520 3.46 28.43 -4.00
N GLY A 521 2.41 28.36 -3.21
CA GLY A 521 1.65 29.53 -2.75
C GLY A 521 0.56 29.99 -3.71
N ARG A 522 0.30 29.27 -4.82
CA ARG A 522 -0.79 29.61 -5.73
C ARG A 522 -2.16 29.61 -5.05
N TYR A 523 -3.11 30.30 -5.67
CA TYR A 523 -4.50 30.36 -5.22
C TYR A 523 -5.06 28.95 -4.96
N PHE A 524 -5.86 28.81 -3.89
CA PHE A 524 -6.45 27.56 -3.37
C PHE A 524 -5.51 26.67 -2.54
N ASN A 525 -4.21 26.96 -2.43
CA ASN A 525 -3.28 26.16 -1.62
C ASN A 525 -3.70 26.08 -0.14
N ASP A 526 -4.00 27.21 0.49
CA ASP A 526 -4.42 27.28 1.89
C ASP A 526 -5.64 26.40 2.20
N ILE A 527 -6.68 26.48 1.35
CA ILE A 527 -7.91 25.67 1.46
C ILE A 527 -7.59 24.19 1.28
N ALA A 528 -6.73 23.85 0.31
CA ALA A 528 -6.34 22.47 0.06
C ALA A 528 -5.52 21.88 1.22
N ILE A 529 -4.61 22.65 1.83
CA ILE A 529 -3.84 22.23 3.02
C ILE A 529 -4.78 21.86 4.16
N GLN A 530 -5.74 22.72 4.50
CA GLN A 530 -6.70 22.45 5.57
C GLN A 530 -7.53 21.20 5.28
N THR A 531 -7.96 21.03 4.02
CA THR A 531 -8.71 19.85 3.58
C THR A 531 -7.88 18.58 3.74
N ILE A 532 -6.62 18.59 3.29
CA ILE A 532 -5.71 17.43 3.40
C ILE A 532 -5.43 17.08 4.87
N ILE A 533 -5.28 18.07 5.76
CA ILE A 533 -5.13 17.82 7.21
C ILE A 533 -6.37 17.11 7.76
N LYS A 534 -7.57 17.65 7.51
CA LYS A 534 -8.84 17.06 7.98
C LYS A 534 -9.05 15.64 7.47
N MET A 535 -8.73 15.38 6.20
CA MET A 535 -8.83 14.05 5.60
C MET A 535 -7.72 13.11 6.06
N GLY A 536 -6.51 13.62 6.27
CA GLY A 536 -5.38 12.85 6.78
C GLY A 536 -5.67 12.33 8.19
N ILE A 537 -6.21 13.17 9.07
CA ILE A 537 -6.64 12.78 10.43
C ILE A 537 -7.69 11.67 10.35
N ALA A 538 -8.72 11.85 9.51
CA ALA A 538 -9.76 10.86 9.29
C ALA A 538 -9.25 9.55 8.67
N ASN A 539 -8.07 9.60 8.04
CA ASN A 539 -7.36 8.46 7.49
C ASN A 539 -6.29 7.87 8.43
N GLY A 540 -6.13 8.39 9.65
CA GLY A 540 -5.24 7.84 10.68
C GLY A 540 -3.86 8.48 10.76
N VAL A 541 -3.61 9.58 10.04
CA VAL A 541 -2.37 10.36 10.16
C VAL A 541 -2.34 11.06 11.51
N LYS A 542 -1.28 10.84 12.31
CA LYS A 542 -1.12 11.44 13.65
C LYS A 542 -0.18 12.64 13.67
N ARG A 543 0.65 12.80 12.65
CA ARG A 543 1.69 13.83 12.57
C ARG A 543 1.72 14.48 11.19
N PHE A 544 1.74 15.80 11.20
CA PHE A 544 1.81 16.61 9.99
C PHE A 544 2.98 17.57 10.09
N TRP A 545 3.70 17.73 8.99
CA TRP A 545 4.61 18.83 8.76
C TRP A 545 4.02 19.73 7.69
N VAL A 546 3.93 21.01 7.97
CA VAL A 546 3.38 21.99 7.02
C VAL A 546 4.41 23.10 6.85
N GLY A 547 4.73 23.47 5.60
CA GLY A 547 5.56 24.65 5.36
C GLY A 547 4.93 25.90 5.96
N GLN A 548 5.73 26.81 6.51
CA GLN A 548 5.24 28.13 6.92
C GLN A 548 4.55 28.84 5.75
N ASP A 549 3.38 29.42 6.01
CA ASP A 549 2.45 29.99 5.01
C ASP A 549 1.99 28.98 3.94
N GLY A 550 2.16 27.68 4.19
CA GLY A 550 1.95 26.62 3.20
C GLY A 550 3.04 26.53 2.12
N LEU A 551 4.11 27.32 2.24
CA LEU A 551 5.15 27.47 1.22
C LEU A 551 6.25 26.43 1.40
N LEU A 552 6.43 25.55 0.41
CA LEU A 552 7.60 24.69 0.23
C LEU A 552 7.89 24.53 -1.26
N SER A 553 9.14 24.78 -1.69
CA SER A 553 9.56 24.46 -3.04
C SER A 553 9.59 22.94 -3.22
N THR A 554 9.35 22.47 -4.44
CA THR A 554 9.42 21.04 -4.76
C THR A 554 10.77 20.41 -4.36
N PRO A 555 11.96 21.02 -4.62
CA PRO A 555 13.22 20.49 -4.09
C PRO A 555 13.32 20.52 -2.56
N ALA A 556 12.75 21.53 -1.89
CA ALA A 556 12.74 21.56 -0.43
C ALA A 556 11.86 20.47 0.18
N VAL A 557 10.72 20.15 -0.43
CA VAL A 557 9.91 18.98 -0.04
C VAL A 557 10.75 17.71 -0.10
N SER A 558 11.45 17.50 -1.21
CA SER A 558 12.32 16.33 -1.39
C SER A 558 13.42 16.27 -0.32
N ALA A 559 14.09 17.40 -0.06
CA ALA A 559 15.10 17.51 0.99
C ALA A 559 14.54 17.22 2.39
N ILE A 560 13.35 17.74 2.73
CA ILE A 560 12.73 17.52 4.04
C ILE A 560 12.38 16.05 4.25
N ILE A 561 11.80 15.38 3.25
CA ILE A 561 11.47 13.94 3.34
C ILE A 561 12.72 13.12 3.67
N ARG A 562 13.85 13.47 3.03
CA ARG A 562 15.11 12.71 3.10
C ARG A 562 15.92 13.00 4.36
N GLU A 563 15.98 14.27 4.76
CA GLU A 563 16.94 14.76 5.76
C GLU A 563 16.30 15.06 7.14
N ARG A 564 14.98 15.27 7.22
CA ARG A 564 14.34 15.73 8.47
C ARG A 564 13.91 14.58 9.38
N GLY A 565 14.21 14.76 10.66
CA GLY A 565 13.62 14.00 11.78
C GLY A 565 14.39 12.73 12.15
N PRO A 566 14.24 12.24 13.39
CA PRO A 566 14.79 10.94 13.76
C PRO A 566 14.07 9.81 13.00
N VAL A 567 14.70 8.63 12.92
CA VAL A 567 14.20 7.48 12.13
C VAL A 567 12.72 7.13 12.43
N TRP A 568 12.27 7.30 13.68
CA TRP A 568 10.90 7.03 14.13
C TRP A 568 9.87 8.14 13.82
N GLN A 569 10.30 9.27 13.25
CA GLN A 569 9.44 10.34 12.71
C GLN A 569 9.60 10.54 11.21
N LYS A 570 10.17 9.57 10.50
CA LYS A 570 10.38 9.71 9.06
C LYS A 570 9.08 10.07 8.34
N CYS A 571 9.23 10.95 7.37
CA CYS A 571 8.15 11.31 6.47
C CYS A 571 7.82 10.10 5.60
N PHE A 572 6.56 9.69 5.54
CA PHE A 572 6.15 8.60 4.66
C PHE A 572 5.77 9.07 3.26
N GLY A 573 5.71 10.39 3.04
CA GLY A 573 5.44 11.02 1.76
C GLY A 573 4.89 12.44 1.93
N ALA A 574 4.66 13.12 0.81
CA ALA A 574 4.22 14.51 0.81
C ALA A 574 3.16 14.80 -0.25
N PHE A 575 2.18 15.63 0.10
CA PHE A 575 1.36 16.32 -0.90
C PHE A 575 2.01 17.66 -1.27
N ILE A 576 2.26 17.86 -2.55
CA ILE A 576 2.84 19.10 -3.08
C ILE A 576 1.77 19.82 -3.90
N LEU A 577 1.32 20.98 -3.42
CA LEU A 577 0.25 21.78 -4.01
C LEU A 577 0.84 22.77 -5.00
N THR A 578 1.00 22.29 -6.23
CA THR A 578 1.65 23.02 -7.31
C THR A 578 1.28 22.46 -8.68
N ALA A 579 1.15 23.35 -9.66
CA ALA A 579 1.16 23.02 -11.08
C ALA A 579 2.45 23.52 -11.79
N SER A 580 3.53 23.72 -11.03
CA SER A 580 4.85 24.19 -11.50
C SER A 580 4.71 25.50 -12.29
N HIS A 581 5.26 25.56 -13.50
CA HIS A 581 5.26 26.71 -14.40
C HIS A 581 3.88 27.17 -14.92
N ASN A 582 2.81 26.40 -14.72
CA ASN A 582 1.46 26.80 -15.12
C ASN A 582 1.00 28.07 -14.36
N PRO A 583 0.17 28.92 -14.98
CA PRO A 583 -0.26 30.18 -14.36
C PRO A 583 -1.13 29.90 -13.13
N GLY A 584 -1.09 30.82 -12.16
CA GLY A 584 -1.81 30.74 -10.90
C GLY A 584 -3.00 31.69 -10.88
N GLY A 585 -3.97 31.41 -10.00
CA GLY A 585 -5.15 32.25 -9.82
C GLY A 585 -6.48 31.49 -9.95
N PRO A 586 -7.60 32.17 -9.69
CA PRO A 586 -8.93 31.55 -9.66
C PRO A 586 -9.42 31.03 -11.02
N GLU A 587 -8.97 31.63 -12.12
CA GLU A 587 -9.33 31.24 -13.50
C GLU A 587 -8.26 30.37 -14.17
N GLU A 588 -7.14 30.16 -13.48
CA GLU A 588 -5.96 29.47 -14.03
C GLU A 588 -5.85 28.05 -13.48
N ASP A 589 -4.64 27.56 -13.21
CA ASP A 589 -4.40 26.15 -12.95
C ASP A 589 -4.00 25.89 -11.49
N PHE A 590 -4.58 24.83 -10.92
CA PHE A 590 -4.18 24.24 -9.66
C PHE A 590 -3.62 22.83 -9.90
N GLY A 591 -2.72 22.39 -9.01
CA GLY A 591 -2.13 21.07 -9.11
C GLY A 591 -1.87 20.44 -7.76
N ILE A 592 -1.91 19.11 -7.74
CA ILE A 592 -1.59 18.31 -6.57
C ILE A 592 -0.70 17.13 -7.01
N LYS A 593 0.50 17.07 -6.43
CA LYS A 593 1.47 15.99 -6.61
C LYS A 593 1.55 15.16 -5.32
N TYR A 594 2.01 13.92 -5.45
CA TYR A 594 2.39 13.10 -4.31
C TYR A 594 3.84 12.61 -4.50
N ASN A 595 4.68 12.84 -3.50
CA ASN A 595 6.03 12.30 -3.43
C ASN A 595 6.10 11.21 -2.35
N CYS A 596 6.86 10.15 -2.63
CA CYS A 596 7.05 9.00 -1.77
C CYS A 596 8.17 9.20 -0.75
N GLU A 597 8.42 8.21 0.08
CA GLU A 597 9.39 8.19 1.17
C GLU A 597 10.87 8.36 0.74
N ASN A 598 11.20 8.14 -0.53
CA ASN A 598 12.53 8.44 -1.08
C ASN A 598 12.73 9.95 -1.38
N GLY A 599 11.66 10.73 -1.28
CA GLY A 599 11.61 12.17 -1.58
C GLY A 599 11.24 12.50 -3.03
N GLY A 600 11.04 11.50 -3.89
CA GLY A 600 10.76 11.70 -5.32
C GLY A 600 9.29 11.54 -5.69
N PRO A 601 8.89 11.90 -6.93
CA PRO A 601 7.54 11.72 -7.43
C PRO A 601 7.08 10.27 -7.31
N ALA A 602 5.78 10.08 -7.03
CA ALA A 602 5.18 8.76 -6.99
C ALA A 602 5.40 7.98 -8.31
N PRO A 603 5.84 6.70 -8.24
CA PRO A 603 6.05 5.88 -9.43
C PRO A 603 4.72 5.54 -10.12
N GLU A 604 4.77 5.06 -11.37
CA GLU A 604 3.56 4.75 -12.15
C GLU A 604 2.62 3.78 -11.45
N LYS A 605 3.16 2.79 -10.74
CA LYS A 605 2.34 1.85 -9.96
C LYS A 605 1.44 2.57 -8.97
N VAL A 606 1.97 3.57 -8.27
CA VAL A 606 1.22 4.35 -7.29
C VAL A 606 0.25 5.30 -7.99
N THR A 607 0.69 6.07 -8.99
CA THR A 607 -0.21 7.02 -9.68
C THR A 607 -1.35 6.34 -10.44
N ASN A 608 -1.11 5.14 -11.00
CA ASN A 608 -2.15 4.32 -11.61
C ASN A 608 -3.12 3.77 -10.55
N ALA A 609 -2.64 3.38 -9.37
CA ALA A 609 -3.51 2.97 -8.26
C ALA A 609 -4.39 4.14 -7.78
N ILE A 610 -3.82 5.35 -7.66
CA ILE A 610 -4.58 6.57 -7.36
C ILE A 610 -5.69 6.76 -8.40
N PHE A 611 -5.34 6.71 -9.69
CA PHE A 611 -6.34 6.87 -10.75
C PHE A 611 -7.42 5.80 -10.71
N ALA A 612 -7.05 4.52 -10.54
CA ALA A 612 -8.01 3.43 -10.42
C ALA A 612 -8.99 3.67 -9.26
N ASN A 613 -8.49 4.11 -8.11
CA ASN A 613 -9.32 4.46 -6.95
C ASN A 613 -10.26 5.63 -7.26
N THR A 614 -9.82 6.66 -7.99
CA THR A 614 -10.72 7.78 -8.39
C THR A 614 -11.87 7.32 -9.29
N CYS A 615 -11.66 6.27 -10.10
CA CYS A 615 -12.68 5.73 -11.00
C CYS A 615 -13.74 4.88 -10.28
N THR A 616 -13.45 4.40 -9.06
CA THR A 616 -14.34 3.48 -8.32
C THR A 616 -14.80 4.02 -6.96
N ILE A 617 -14.36 5.22 -6.57
CA ILE A 617 -14.65 5.82 -5.27
C ILE A 617 -16.16 6.04 -5.06
N SER A 618 -16.67 5.64 -3.89
CA SER A 618 -18.08 5.84 -3.49
C SER A 618 -18.23 6.65 -2.20
N SER A 619 -17.14 6.88 -1.47
CA SER A 619 -17.13 7.71 -0.26
C SER A 619 -15.71 8.16 0.10
N TYR A 620 -15.60 9.23 0.88
CA TYR A 620 -14.35 9.64 1.53
C TYR A 620 -14.53 9.90 3.03
N LYS A 621 -13.42 9.92 3.77
CA LYS A 621 -13.40 10.18 5.21
C LYS A 621 -12.87 11.59 5.50
N ILE A 622 -13.52 12.32 6.42
CA ILE A 622 -13.10 13.66 6.82
C ILE A 622 -13.51 14.00 8.26
N CYS A 623 -12.68 14.75 8.98
CA CYS A 623 -13.01 15.35 10.27
C CYS A 623 -13.33 16.85 10.09
N ASN A 624 -14.59 17.18 9.81
CA ASN A 624 -14.98 18.54 9.40
C ASN A 624 -14.88 19.58 10.52
N ASP A 625 -15.14 19.15 11.76
CA ASP A 625 -15.26 20.01 12.94
C ASP A 625 -13.92 20.49 13.49
N ILE A 626 -12.81 20.10 12.85
CA ILE A 626 -11.47 20.58 13.18
C ILE A 626 -11.34 22.07 12.83
N PRO A 627 -10.87 22.92 13.77
CA PRO A 627 -10.63 24.32 13.50
C PRO A 627 -9.53 24.49 12.45
N THR A 628 -9.57 25.60 11.72
CA THR A 628 -8.48 25.97 10.80
C THR A 628 -7.17 26.03 11.58
N ILE A 629 -6.16 25.30 11.10
CA ILE A 629 -4.81 25.35 11.68
C ILE A 629 -4.12 26.62 11.20
N ASP A 630 -3.54 27.39 12.11
CA ASP A 630 -2.66 28.50 11.74
C ASP A 630 -1.39 27.94 11.10
N ILE A 631 -1.23 28.16 9.80
CA ILE A 631 -0.06 27.75 9.02
C ILE A 631 0.95 28.89 8.84
N ALA A 632 0.65 30.11 9.29
CA ALA A 632 1.53 31.26 9.12
C ALA A 632 2.62 31.34 10.21
N THR A 633 2.33 30.80 11.40
CA THR A 633 3.24 30.81 12.53
C THR A 633 3.95 29.47 12.71
N ALA A 634 5.28 29.47 12.65
CA ALA A 634 6.07 28.27 12.95
C ALA A 634 5.84 27.79 14.39
N GLY A 635 5.61 26.49 14.58
CA GLY A 635 5.30 25.92 15.89
C GLY A 635 4.46 24.65 15.83
N PHE A 636 4.03 24.18 17.00
CA PHE A 636 3.19 22.99 17.14
C PHE A 636 1.74 23.36 17.49
N THR A 637 0.80 22.75 16.78
CA THR A 637 -0.61 22.67 17.17
C THR A 637 -0.93 21.24 17.54
N THR A 638 -1.35 21.01 18.77
CA THR A 638 -1.81 19.71 19.25
C THR A 638 -3.33 19.71 19.34
N LEU A 639 -3.97 18.85 18.55
CA LEU A 639 -5.41 18.59 18.64
C LEU A 639 -5.64 17.33 19.47
N LYS A 640 -6.62 17.39 20.37
CA LYS A 640 -7.03 16.23 21.16
C LYS A 640 -8.51 15.98 20.94
N SER A 641 -8.91 14.72 20.89
CA SER A 641 -10.32 14.36 20.92
C SER A 641 -10.89 14.68 22.30
N ASP A 642 -12.21 14.95 22.39
CA ASP A 642 -12.84 15.36 23.65
C ASP A 642 -12.70 14.29 24.76
N ASP A 643 -12.57 13.02 24.36
CA ASP A 643 -12.34 11.88 25.24
C ASP A 643 -10.85 11.59 25.52
N GLY A 644 -9.93 12.31 24.86
CA GLY A 644 -8.48 12.16 25.00
C GLY A 644 -7.86 10.91 24.35
N SER A 645 -8.61 10.11 23.59
CA SER A 645 -8.07 8.89 22.93
C SER A 645 -7.20 9.17 21.71
N MET A 646 -7.38 10.32 21.06
CA MET A 646 -6.59 10.74 19.91
C MET A 646 -5.85 12.04 20.20
N GLU A 647 -4.58 12.06 19.84
CA GLU A 647 -3.75 13.26 19.82
C GLU A 647 -3.10 13.38 18.45
N ILE A 648 -3.32 14.52 17.80
CA ILE A 648 -2.76 14.86 16.49
C ILE A 648 -1.80 16.03 16.69
N ASN A 649 -0.62 15.92 16.10
CA ASN A 649 0.38 16.99 16.12
C ASN A 649 0.59 17.54 14.72
N VAL A 650 0.32 18.83 14.54
CA VAL A 650 0.63 19.58 13.32
C VAL A 650 1.77 20.53 13.62
N GLU A 651 2.93 20.32 13.01
CA GLU A 651 4.09 21.19 13.13
C GLU A 651 4.21 22.06 11.87
N VAL A 652 4.12 23.37 12.04
CA VAL A 652 4.46 24.34 11.02
C VAL A 652 5.97 24.57 11.06
N ILE A 653 6.65 24.22 9.97
CA ILE A 653 8.11 24.20 9.88
C ILE A 653 8.62 25.33 8.98
N SER A 654 9.87 25.75 9.21
CA SER A 654 10.54 26.71 8.33
C SER A 654 10.54 26.20 6.89
N SER A 655 10.10 27.06 5.96
CA SER A 655 10.05 26.71 4.54
C SER A 655 11.43 26.44 3.96
N THR A 656 12.46 27.16 4.40
CA THR A 656 13.77 27.17 3.73
C THR A 656 14.86 26.37 4.45
N GLY A 657 14.69 26.12 5.75
CA GLY A 657 15.77 25.64 6.64
C GLY A 657 16.47 24.36 6.19
N SER A 658 15.71 23.27 5.98
CA SER A 658 16.28 21.96 5.62
C SER A 658 17.01 21.98 4.28
N HIS A 659 16.41 22.61 3.27
CA HIS A 659 16.97 22.67 1.92
C HIS A 659 18.26 23.51 1.87
N ILE A 660 18.27 24.68 2.50
CA ILE A 660 19.47 25.54 2.54
C ILE A 660 20.61 24.88 3.30
N ASN A 661 20.31 24.12 4.37
CA ASN A 661 21.33 23.36 5.08
C ASN A 661 21.96 22.28 4.18
N LEU A 662 21.17 21.60 3.35
CA LEU A 662 21.68 20.67 2.33
C LEU A 662 22.50 21.37 1.25
N LEU A 663 22.07 22.55 0.77
CA LEU A 663 22.85 23.31 -0.21
C LEU A 663 24.23 23.73 0.34
N LYS A 664 24.31 24.07 1.63
CA LYS A 664 25.59 24.41 2.29
C LYS A 664 26.56 23.23 2.40
N THR A 665 26.07 21.99 2.43
CA THR A 665 26.95 20.80 2.36
C THR A 665 27.31 20.45 0.92
N THR A 666 26.55 20.96 -0.05
CA THR A 666 26.73 20.68 -1.48
C THR A 666 27.76 21.61 -2.13
N PHE A 667 27.73 22.91 -1.78
CA PHE A 667 28.51 23.97 -2.44
C PHE A 667 29.49 24.69 -1.49
N ASP A 668 30.53 25.29 -2.08
CA ASP A 668 31.47 26.18 -1.38
C ASP A 668 30.94 27.62 -1.40
N PHE A 669 30.08 27.93 -0.42
CA PHE A 669 29.51 29.27 -0.26
C PHE A 669 30.56 30.38 -0.09
N PRO A 670 31.66 30.18 0.67
CA PRO A 670 32.77 31.15 0.71
C PRO A 670 33.36 31.48 -0.66
N ALA A 671 33.63 30.48 -1.51
CA ALA A 671 34.15 30.70 -2.85
C ALA A 671 33.16 31.46 -3.75
N ILE A 672 31.87 31.09 -3.69
CA ILE A 672 30.80 31.80 -4.40
C ILE A 672 30.72 33.25 -3.91
N LYS A 673 30.76 33.48 -2.59
CA LYS A 673 30.75 34.82 -2.02
C LYS A 673 31.94 35.65 -2.50
N ALA A 674 33.14 35.07 -2.56
CA ALA A 674 34.33 35.77 -3.06
C ALA A 674 34.19 36.21 -4.53
N LEU A 675 33.53 35.41 -5.38
CA LEU A 675 33.17 35.83 -6.74
C LEU A 675 32.20 37.01 -6.72
N LEU A 676 31.13 36.92 -5.94
CA LEU A 676 30.07 37.92 -5.89
C LEU A 676 30.52 39.25 -5.26
N ASP A 677 31.53 39.21 -4.39
CA ASP A 677 32.12 40.40 -3.76
C ASP A 677 33.08 41.16 -4.70
N ARG A 678 33.35 40.65 -5.91
CA ARG A 678 34.17 41.36 -6.89
C ARG A 678 33.46 42.64 -7.36
N PRO A 679 34.16 43.78 -7.51
CA PRO A 679 33.56 45.04 -7.92
C PRO A 679 33.05 45.05 -9.38
N ASP A 680 33.56 44.13 -10.21
CA ASP A 680 33.16 43.96 -11.61
C ASP A 680 32.09 42.87 -11.83
N PHE A 681 31.62 42.21 -10.76
CA PHE A 681 30.56 41.21 -10.82
C PHE A 681 29.24 41.75 -10.26
N THR A 682 28.13 41.53 -10.96
CA THR A 682 26.78 41.78 -10.45
C THR A 682 25.82 40.69 -10.91
N MET A 683 24.79 40.40 -10.10
CA MET A 683 23.78 39.40 -10.42
C MET A 683 22.34 39.89 -10.25
N VAL A 684 21.42 39.27 -10.99
CA VAL A 684 19.96 39.42 -10.81
C VAL A 684 19.31 38.03 -10.86
N TYR A 685 18.52 37.70 -9.86
CA TYR A 685 17.76 36.45 -9.77
C TYR A 685 16.26 36.74 -9.68
N ASP A 686 15.53 36.40 -10.75
CA ASP A 686 14.07 36.54 -10.83
C ASP A 686 13.35 35.31 -10.28
N CYS A 687 12.57 35.49 -9.21
CA CYS A 687 11.79 34.41 -8.63
C CYS A 687 10.37 34.33 -9.20
N MET A 688 10.01 35.20 -10.16
CA MET A 688 8.74 35.22 -10.87
C MET A 688 7.50 35.16 -9.96
N HIS A 689 7.58 35.76 -8.77
CA HIS A 689 6.56 35.71 -7.72
C HIS A 689 6.20 34.29 -7.23
N GLY A 690 7.06 33.31 -7.48
CA GLY A 690 6.92 31.93 -7.04
C GLY A 690 7.58 31.66 -5.69
N VAL A 691 7.52 30.40 -5.27
CA VAL A 691 7.95 29.94 -3.93
C VAL A 691 9.45 30.05 -3.71
N ASN A 692 10.25 30.21 -4.76
CA ASN A 692 11.69 30.33 -4.62
C ASN A 692 12.15 31.68 -4.04
N GLY A 693 11.25 32.68 -3.97
CA GLY A 693 11.52 34.01 -3.42
C GLY A 693 12.18 34.00 -2.03
N PRO A 694 11.56 33.39 -1.00
CA PRO A 694 12.16 33.22 0.32
C PRO A 694 13.54 32.52 0.32
N TYR A 695 13.75 31.56 -0.58
CA TYR A 695 15.01 30.83 -0.70
C TYR A 695 16.10 31.71 -1.30
N ALA A 696 15.78 32.45 -2.38
CA ALA A 696 16.67 33.41 -3.01
C ALA A 696 17.08 34.51 -2.03
N LYS A 697 16.13 35.12 -1.30
CA LYS A 697 16.44 36.11 -0.25
C LYS A 697 17.40 35.53 0.79
N LYS A 698 17.14 34.31 1.28
CA LYS A 698 18.00 33.68 2.30
C LYS A 698 19.39 33.33 1.78
N VAL A 699 19.52 32.85 0.55
CA VAL A 699 20.81 32.45 -0.03
C VAL A 699 21.60 33.65 -0.52
N VAL A 700 21.01 34.46 -1.40
CA VAL A 700 21.70 35.55 -2.11
C VAL A 700 21.95 36.75 -1.20
N ILE A 701 20.95 37.15 -0.40
CA ILE A 701 21.05 38.34 0.47
C ILE A 701 21.69 37.94 1.81
N ASP A 702 21.01 37.09 2.60
CA ASP A 702 21.45 36.84 3.99
C ASP A 702 22.79 36.10 4.08
N ILE A 703 23.01 35.07 3.25
CA ILE A 703 24.21 34.22 3.35
C ILE A 703 25.35 34.75 2.48
N LEU A 704 25.08 35.09 1.22
CA LEU A 704 26.12 35.55 0.27
C LEU A 704 26.37 37.07 0.36
N GLY A 705 25.51 37.83 1.04
CA GLY A 705 25.73 39.24 1.36
C GLY A 705 25.49 40.19 0.18
N GLN A 706 24.67 39.79 -0.79
CA GLN A 706 24.35 40.62 -1.95
C GLN A 706 23.24 41.63 -1.66
N PRO A 707 23.18 42.75 -2.39
CA PRO A 707 22.13 43.76 -2.19
C PRO A 707 20.74 43.21 -2.56
N ALA A 708 19.69 43.77 -1.95
CA ALA A 708 18.32 43.27 -2.08
C ALA A 708 17.81 43.28 -3.52
N GLU A 709 18.29 44.22 -4.33
CA GLU A 709 18.02 44.38 -5.76
C GLU A 709 18.52 43.20 -6.61
N SER A 710 19.40 42.35 -6.04
CA SER A 710 19.83 41.10 -6.69
C SER A 710 18.72 40.06 -6.75
N CYS A 711 17.64 40.21 -6.00
CA CYS A 711 16.47 39.33 -6.02
C CYS A 711 15.24 40.09 -6.54
N MET A 712 14.78 39.74 -7.73
CA MET A 712 13.60 40.33 -8.38
C MET A 712 12.38 39.43 -8.16
N ASN A 713 11.20 40.03 -8.01
CA ASN A 713 9.92 39.32 -7.84
C ASN A 713 9.96 38.23 -6.77
N ALA A 714 10.72 38.45 -5.68
CA ALA A 714 11.03 37.46 -4.66
C ALA A 714 10.00 37.37 -3.52
N ASP A 715 8.82 37.95 -3.71
CA ASP A 715 7.67 37.81 -2.81
C ASP A 715 6.62 36.94 -3.50
N PRO A 716 6.28 35.77 -2.93
CA PRO A 716 5.28 34.87 -3.49
C PRO A 716 3.91 35.54 -3.62
N LYS A 717 3.20 35.27 -4.73
CA LYS A 717 1.83 35.71 -4.97
C LYS A 717 0.99 34.55 -5.47
N ASP A 718 -0.28 34.52 -5.08
CA ASP A 718 -1.22 33.45 -5.40
C ASP A 718 -1.59 33.37 -6.89
N ASP A 719 -1.42 34.48 -7.63
CA ASP A 719 -1.57 34.62 -9.07
C ASP A 719 -0.25 34.80 -9.83
N PHE A 720 0.90 34.66 -9.15
CA PHE A 720 2.24 34.96 -9.67
C PHE A 720 2.37 36.37 -10.32
N GLY A 721 1.60 37.36 -9.87
CA GLY A 721 1.57 38.70 -10.45
C GLY A 721 0.78 38.79 -11.77
N GLY A 722 -0.13 37.85 -12.03
CA GLY A 722 -0.93 37.75 -13.26
C GLY A 722 -0.14 37.21 -14.46
N GLY A 723 1.03 36.61 -14.21
CA GLY A 723 1.94 36.11 -15.22
C GLY A 723 2.06 34.58 -15.26
N HIS A 724 2.92 34.11 -16.15
CA HIS A 724 3.31 32.70 -16.24
C HIS A 724 4.67 32.55 -15.57
N ALA A 725 4.74 31.83 -14.43
CA ALA A 725 5.98 31.59 -13.70
C ALA A 725 6.82 30.50 -14.41
N ASP A 726 7.18 30.73 -15.67
CA ASP A 726 7.97 29.82 -16.51
C ASP A 726 9.25 30.53 -17.00
N PRO A 727 10.44 30.12 -16.56
CA PRO A 727 11.68 30.85 -16.80
C PRO A 727 12.18 30.62 -18.23
N ASN A 728 11.61 31.34 -19.18
CA ASN A 728 12.03 31.33 -20.58
C ASN A 728 12.12 32.76 -21.16
N LEU A 729 12.66 32.88 -22.38
CA LEU A 729 12.89 34.18 -23.02
C LEU A 729 11.61 35.01 -23.26
N THR A 730 10.44 34.36 -23.27
CA THR A 730 9.14 35.02 -23.50
C THR A 730 8.53 35.52 -22.20
N TYR A 731 8.47 34.71 -21.15
CA TYR A 731 7.77 35.08 -19.91
C TYR A 731 8.66 35.83 -18.92
N ALA A 732 9.94 35.49 -18.80
CA ALA A 732 10.92 36.23 -17.99
C ALA A 732 11.43 37.50 -18.71
N LYS A 733 10.56 38.17 -19.47
CA LYS A 733 10.88 39.29 -20.38
C LYS A 733 11.65 40.43 -19.71
N GLU A 734 11.36 40.69 -18.43
CA GLU A 734 11.98 41.79 -17.68
C GLU A 734 13.43 41.46 -17.37
N LEU A 735 13.70 40.26 -16.86
CA LEU A 735 15.07 39.76 -16.67
C LEU A 735 15.83 39.74 -17.99
N VAL A 736 15.22 39.22 -19.06
CA VAL A 736 15.84 39.12 -20.39
C VAL A 736 16.26 40.52 -20.90
N ALA A 737 15.39 41.52 -20.74
CA ALA A 737 15.70 42.90 -21.10
C ALA A 737 16.80 43.51 -20.21
N ILE A 738 16.81 43.22 -18.90
CA ILE A 738 17.87 43.62 -17.96
C ILE A 738 19.22 43.04 -18.39
N MET A 739 19.24 41.80 -18.86
CA MET A 739 20.42 41.12 -19.38
C MET A 739 20.80 41.56 -20.80
N GLY A 740 20.09 42.54 -21.38
CA GLY A 740 20.40 43.13 -22.68
C GLY A 740 20.05 42.25 -23.87
N LEU A 741 18.99 41.44 -23.73
CA LEU A 741 18.44 40.59 -24.78
C LEU A 741 16.96 40.91 -25.05
N ASP A 742 16.46 40.52 -26.22
CA ASP A 742 15.02 40.42 -26.51
C ASP A 742 14.50 38.98 -26.35
N LYS A 743 13.18 38.80 -26.55
CA LYS A 743 12.53 37.48 -26.46
C LYS A 743 13.00 36.44 -27.49
N LYS A 744 13.80 36.86 -28.49
CA LYS A 744 14.44 35.97 -29.48
C LYS A 744 15.90 35.67 -29.12
N GLY A 745 16.39 36.16 -27.98
CA GLY A 745 17.79 36.06 -27.59
C GLY A 745 18.72 36.99 -28.39
N THR A 746 18.17 38.01 -29.06
CA THR A 746 18.98 38.98 -29.81
C THR A 746 19.46 40.09 -28.89
N LYS A 747 20.71 40.52 -29.06
CA LYS A 747 21.28 41.63 -28.29
C LYS A 747 20.51 42.93 -28.55
N ILE A 748 20.16 43.66 -27.49
CA ILE A 748 19.52 44.97 -27.57
C ILE A 748 20.42 46.05 -26.96
N ASP A 749 20.24 47.29 -27.43
CA ASP A 749 20.86 48.47 -26.80
C ASP A 749 20.11 48.81 -25.50
N VAL A 750 20.84 48.86 -24.39
CA VAL A 750 20.30 49.18 -23.05
C VAL A 750 20.53 50.64 -22.65
N GLY A 751 20.94 51.51 -23.59
CA GLY A 751 21.04 52.96 -23.37
C GLY A 751 22.13 53.34 -22.35
N GLY A 752 23.28 52.67 -22.38
CA GLY A 752 24.42 52.93 -21.50
C GLY A 752 24.28 52.41 -20.06
N LYS A 753 23.20 51.70 -19.73
CA LYS A 753 23.05 51.01 -18.43
C LYS A 753 24.06 49.87 -18.29
N LYS A 754 24.59 49.67 -17.07
CA LYS A 754 25.46 48.53 -16.76
C LYS A 754 24.62 47.24 -16.79
N ILE A 755 24.95 46.33 -17.69
CA ILE A 755 24.31 45.01 -17.81
C ILE A 755 24.89 44.10 -16.71
N PRO A 756 24.07 43.36 -15.95
CA PRO A 756 24.57 42.42 -14.96
C PRO A 756 25.45 41.33 -15.57
N SER A 757 26.41 40.83 -14.78
CA SER A 757 27.33 39.77 -15.21
C SER A 757 26.65 38.41 -15.29
N PHE A 758 25.67 38.17 -14.41
CA PHE A 758 24.94 36.91 -14.30
C PHE A 758 23.44 37.17 -14.04
N GLY A 759 22.58 36.48 -14.77
CA GLY A 759 21.13 36.52 -14.60
C GLY A 759 20.58 35.11 -14.44
N ALA A 760 19.59 34.95 -13.58
CA ALA A 760 18.86 33.70 -13.47
C ALA A 760 17.36 33.92 -13.22
N ALA A 761 16.53 32.93 -13.57
CA ALA A 761 15.12 32.91 -13.21
C ALA A 761 14.70 31.52 -12.73
N ALA A 762 13.71 31.42 -11.85
CA ALA A 762 13.10 30.16 -11.39
C ALA A 762 11.60 30.09 -11.75
N ASP A 763 11.05 28.88 -11.85
CA ASP A 763 9.61 28.68 -12.03
C ASP A 763 8.82 28.74 -10.71
N GLY A 764 7.50 28.56 -10.80
CA GLY A 764 6.56 28.67 -9.69
C GLY A 764 6.93 27.84 -8.46
N ASP A 765 7.32 26.56 -8.62
CA ASP A 765 7.69 25.66 -7.52
C ASP A 765 9.21 25.49 -7.31
N GLY A 766 10.02 26.22 -8.07
CA GLY A 766 11.48 26.30 -7.92
C GLY A 766 12.24 25.08 -8.46
N ASP A 767 11.61 24.23 -9.27
CA ASP A 767 12.21 23.05 -9.87
C ASP A 767 12.86 23.33 -11.24
N ARG A 768 12.70 24.53 -11.81
CA ARG A 768 13.36 24.97 -13.06
C ARG A 768 14.25 26.19 -12.87
N ASN A 769 15.15 26.38 -13.84
CA ASN A 769 16.06 27.51 -13.92
C ASN A 769 16.33 27.97 -15.36
N MET A 770 16.41 29.29 -15.55
CA MET A 770 17.05 29.92 -16.72
C MET A 770 18.37 30.56 -16.32
N ILE A 771 19.39 30.47 -17.19
CA ILE A 771 20.72 31.04 -16.94
C ILE A 771 21.09 32.01 -18.07
N LEU A 772 21.53 33.21 -17.68
CA LEU A 772 21.90 34.30 -18.57
C LEU A 772 23.27 34.86 -18.18
N GLY A 773 24.09 35.15 -19.18
CA GLY A 773 25.23 36.05 -19.07
C GLY A 773 24.89 37.44 -19.62
N SER A 774 25.81 38.39 -19.47
CA SER A 774 25.68 39.72 -20.08
C SER A 774 25.49 39.59 -21.60
N GLN A 775 24.31 39.96 -22.10
CA GLN A 775 23.90 39.80 -23.50
C GLN A 775 24.09 38.38 -24.06
N PHE A 776 23.90 37.36 -23.22
CA PHE A 776 24.16 35.98 -23.60
C PHE A 776 23.13 35.02 -22.97
N PHE A 777 22.46 34.23 -23.80
CA PHE A 777 21.55 33.17 -23.35
C PHE A 777 22.27 31.82 -23.33
N VAL A 778 22.19 31.14 -22.19
CA VAL A 778 22.65 29.75 -22.08
C VAL A 778 21.45 28.83 -22.27
N SER A 779 21.47 28.01 -23.32
CA SER A 779 20.40 27.03 -23.51
C SER A 779 20.39 26.03 -22.34
N PRO A 780 19.23 25.48 -21.93
CA PRO A 780 19.18 24.49 -20.85
C PRO A 780 20.04 23.25 -21.13
N SER A 781 20.11 22.85 -22.40
CA SER A 781 20.92 21.70 -22.84
C SER A 781 22.43 21.98 -22.74
N ASP A 782 22.89 23.17 -23.17
CA ASP A 782 24.28 23.58 -22.98
C ASP A 782 24.61 23.77 -21.49
N SER A 783 23.64 24.27 -20.70
CA SER A 783 23.80 24.42 -19.25
C SER A 783 24.09 23.08 -18.58
N LEU A 784 23.32 22.04 -18.90
CA LEU A 784 23.57 20.67 -18.41
C LEU A 784 24.97 20.18 -18.80
N ALA A 785 25.36 20.37 -20.06
CA ALA A 785 26.66 19.93 -20.57
C ALA A 785 27.83 20.64 -19.87
N VAL A 786 27.72 21.96 -19.67
CA VAL A 786 28.74 22.76 -18.97
C VAL A 786 28.83 22.34 -17.51
N ILE A 787 27.70 22.17 -16.81
CA ILE A 787 27.71 21.71 -15.41
C ILE A 787 28.38 20.33 -15.29
N ALA A 788 28.05 19.38 -16.18
CA ALA A 788 28.69 18.07 -16.20
C ALA A 788 30.21 18.17 -16.45
N ALA A 789 30.65 19.02 -17.38
CA ALA A 789 32.06 19.20 -17.71
C ALA A 789 32.89 19.83 -16.58
N TYR A 790 32.23 20.52 -15.64
CA TYR A 790 32.85 21.19 -14.51
C TYR A 790 32.46 20.56 -13.16
N ALA A 791 31.85 19.38 -13.12
CA ALA A 791 31.31 18.80 -11.89
C ALA A 791 32.32 18.72 -10.73
N ASP A 792 33.61 18.49 -11.02
CA ASP A 792 34.68 18.41 -10.02
C ASP A 792 34.94 19.71 -9.23
N VAL A 793 34.45 20.86 -9.68
CA VAL A 793 34.56 22.12 -8.91
C VAL A 793 33.56 22.19 -7.77
N ILE A 794 32.49 21.37 -7.80
CA ILE A 794 31.44 21.34 -6.79
C ILE A 794 31.84 20.32 -5.70
N PRO A 795 31.95 20.73 -4.42
CA PRO A 795 32.38 19.87 -3.32
C PRO A 795 31.61 18.55 -3.19
N PHE A 796 30.30 18.57 -3.43
CA PHE A 796 29.46 17.36 -3.40
C PHE A 796 29.98 16.25 -4.31
N PHE A 797 30.28 16.55 -5.58
CA PHE A 797 30.76 15.55 -6.53
C PHE A 797 32.20 15.15 -6.22
N ARG A 798 33.07 16.14 -5.98
CA ARG A 798 34.49 15.91 -5.69
C ARG A 798 34.70 15.03 -4.45
N SER A 799 33.95 15.27 -3.37
CA SER A 799 34.08 14.51 -2.12
C SER A 799 33.66 13.04 -2.24
N GLN A 800 32.91 12.70 -3.29
CA GLN A 800 32.43 11.35 -3.59
C GLN A 800 33.24 10.64 -4.69
N GLY A 801 34.38 11.20 -5.09
CA GLY A 801 35.27 10.61 -6.09
C GLY A 801 35.03 11.08 -7.53
N GLY A 802 34.24 12.15 -7.72
CA GLY A 802 33.90 12.70 -9.03
C GLY A 802 32.54 12.22 -9.53
N LEU A 803 32.09 12.82 -10.64
CA LEU A 803 30.84 12.44 -11.29
C LEU A 803 30.97 11.07 -11.97
N LYS A 804 29.96 10.19 -11.81
CA LYS A 804 29.97 8.86 -12.45
C LYS A 804 29.05 8.76 -13.66
N GLY A 805 27.87 9.39 -13.57
CA GLY A 805 26.86 9.28 -14.60
C GLY A 805 26.12 10.58 -14.85
N VAL A 806 25.60 10.69 -16.08
CA VAL A 806 24.74 11.77 -16.53
C VAL A 806 23.50 11.22 -17.24
N ALA A 807 22.39 11.94 -17.14
CA ALA A 807 21.22 11.67 -17.96
C ALA A 807 20.60 12.92 -18.55
N ARG A 808 19.97 12.75 -19.70
CA ARG A 808 19.08 13.76 -20.26
C ARG A 808 17.82 13.11 -20.77
N SER A 809 16.74 13.89 -20.82
CA SER A 809 15.56 13.42 -21.56
C SER A 809 15.86 13.39 -23.06
N MET A 810 15.20 12.51 -23.78
CA MET A 810 15.40 12.29 -25.22
C MET A 810 15.28 13.57 -26.06
N PRO A 811 14.31 14.48 -25.81
CA PRO A 811 14.22 15.73 -26.57
C PRO A 811 15.35 16.74 -26.28
N THR A 812 16.01 16.62 -25.13
CA THR A 812 17.10 17.52 -24.71
C THR A 812 18.33 17.36 -25.59
N SER A 813 19.01 18.45 -25.95
CA SER A 813 20.12 18.44 -26.92
C SER A 813 21.27 17.51 -26.51
N GLY A 814 21.97 16.95 -27.51
CA GLY A 814 23.04 15.97 -27.32
C GLY A 814 24.38 16.58 -26.85
N ALA A 815 24.38 17.85 -26.40
CA ALA A 815 25.59 18.52 -25.93
C ALA A 815 26.27 17.77 -24.77
N VAL A 816 25.49 17.24 -23.81
CA VAL A 816 26.03 16.49 -22.67
C VAL A 816 26.61 15.14 -23.10
N ASP A 817 26.14 14.55 -24.21
CA ASP A 817 26.63 13.28 -24.73
C ASP A 817 28.10 13.38 -25.15
N LEU A 818 28.48 14.54 -25.70
CA LEU A 818 29.86 14.84 -26.10
C LEU A 818 30.78 14.93 -24.88
N VAL A 819 30.28 15.52 -23.79
CA VAL A 819 30.98 15.61 -22.50
C VAL A 819 31.13 14.23 -21.86
N ALA A 820 30.03 13.46 -21.80
CA ALA A 820 30.02 12.12 -21.24
C ALA A 820 31.01 11.20 -21.97
N LYS A 821 31.09 11.32 -23.30
CA LYS A 821 32.05 10.58 -24.12
C LYS A 821 33.50 10.97 -23.84
N ASP A 822 33.80 12.26 -23.71
CA ASP A 822 35.16 12.75 -23.45
C ASP A 822 35.66 12.41 -22.03
N LEU A 823 34.78 12.54 -21.04
CA LEU A 823 35.09 12.32 -19.63
C LEU A 823 34.77 10.90 -19.14
N ASN A 824 34.29 10.04 -20.03
CA ASN A 824 33.95 8.63 -19.77
C ASN A 824 32.94 8.45 -18.62
N PHE A 825 31.83 9.18 -18.69
CA PHE A 825 30.68 9.02 -17.80
C PHE A 825 29.65 8.06 -18.40
N ASP A 826 28.91 7.36 -17.55
CA ASP A 826 27.71 6.66 -17.99
C ASP A 826 26.68 7.68 -18.49
N LEU A 827 26.08 7.44 -19.66
CA LEU A 827 25.09 8.33 -20.27
C LEU A 827 23.75 7.61 -20.44
N PHE A 828 22.69 8.24 -19.97
CA PHE A 828 21.32 7.75 -20.15
C PHE A 828 20.45 8.75 -20.92
N GLU A 829 19.90 8.32 -22.05
CA GLU A 829 18.83 9.00 -22.75
C GLU A 829 17.49 8.43 -22.30
N THR A 830 16.71 9.19 -21.53
CA THR A 830 15.45 8.73 -20.92
C THR A 830 14.23 9.38 -21.58
N PRO A 831 13.01 8.86 -21.41
CA PRO A 831 11.80 9.62 -21.76
C PRO A 831 11.65 10.84 -20.86
N THR A 832 10.85 11.83 -21.28
CA THR A 832 10.55 12.99 -20.43
C THR A 832 9.84 12.57 -19.15
N GLY A 833 10.29 13.09 -18.01
CA GLY A 833 9.73 12.80 -16.70
C GLY A 833 10.79 12.37 -15.67
N TRP A 834 10.87 13.11 -14.56
CA TRP A 834 11.91 12.96 -13.55
C TRP A 834 11.97 11.58 -12.88
N LYS A 835 10.87 10.81 -12.92
CA LYS A 835 10.80 9.44 -12.37
C LYS A 835 11.89 8.50 -12.92
N TYR A 836 12.24 8.62 -14.20
CA TYR A 836 13.29 7.78 -14.81
C TYR A 836 14.68 8.13 -14.25
N PHE A 837 14.94 9.40 -13.96
CA PHE A 837 16.17 9.80 -13.27
C PHE A 837 16.16 9.34 -11.81
N GLY A 838 15.02 9.40 -11.14
CA GLY A 838 14.85 8.88 -9.78
C GLY A 838 15.24 7.40 -9.67
N ASN A 839 14.79 6.57 -10.60
CA ASN A 839 15.19 5.16 -10.69
C ASN A 839 16.72 5.00 -10.80
N LEU A 840 17.37 5.75 -11.69
CA LEU A 840 18.83 5.72 -11.84
C LEU A 840 19.56 6.17 -10.56
N MET A 841 19.07 7.22 -9.89
CA MET A 841 19.62 7.71 -8.62
C MET A 841 19.44 6.71 -7.47
N ASP A 842 18.38 5.90 -7.50
CA ASP A 842 18.04 4.92 -6.47
C ASP A 842 18.51 3.49 -6.80
N SER A 843 19.15 3.29 -7.96
CA SER A 843 19.50 1.96 -8.48
C SER A 843 20.23 1.11 -7.45
N LYS A 844 21.26 1.63 -6.78
CA LYS A 844 21.94 0.91 -5.69
C LYS A 844 21.20 0.97 -4.35
N ALA A 845 20.77 2.16 -3.93
CA ALA A 845 20.27 2.40 -2.57
C ALA A 845 18.94 1.69 -2.27
N ILE A 846 18.09 1.52 -3.28
CA ILE A 846 16.76 0.91 -3.14
C ILE A 846 16.69 -0.44 -3.88
N TYR A 847 17.26 -0.52 -5.09
CA TYR A 847 17.09 -1.70 -5.95
C TYR A 847 18.29 -2.67 -5.93
N GLY A 848 19.38 -2.34 -5.22
CA GLY A 848 20.58 -3.19 -5.16
C GLY A 848 21.35 -3.34 -6.48
N GLY A 849 21.05 -2.48 -7.46
CA GLY A 849 21.68 -2.43 -8.78
C GLY A 849 22.99 -1.64 -8.81
N THR A 850 23.34 -1.14 -10.00
CA THR A 850 24.58 -0.40 -10.25
C THR A 850 24.60 0.94 -9.53
N ASP A 851 25.78 1.34 -9.04
CA ASP A 851 25.99 2.62 -8.38
C ASP A 851 26.30 3.74 -9.38
N TYR A 852 25.26 4.38 -9.91
CA TYR A 852 25.42 5.51 -10.83
C TYR A 852 25.70 6.84 -10.12
N THR A 853 25.66 6.91 -8.79
CA THR A 853 25.87 8.17 -8.05
C THR A 853 27.34 8.40 -7.70
N PRO A 854 27.84 9.64 -7.71
CA PRO A 854 27.10 10.89 -7.95
C PRO A 854 26.64 11.08 -9.40
N PHE A 855 25.47 11.70 -9.57
CA PHE A 855 24.71 11.69 -10.83
C PHE A 855 24.12 13.07 -11.14
N ILE A 856 24.21 13.52 -12.40
CA ILE A 856 23.60 14.78 -12.85
C ILE A 856 22.59 14.50 -13.96
N CYS A 857 21.47 15.20 -13.96
CA CYS A 857 20.50 15.08 -15.04
C CYS A 857 19.80 16.40 -15.37
N GLY A 858 19.26 16.48 -16.58
CA GLY A 858 18.53 17.67 -17.02
C GLY A 858 17.58 17.44 -18.20
N GLU A 859 16.71 18.42 -18.39
CA GLU A 859 15.68 18.47 -19.42
C GLU A 859 15.74 19.82 -20.14
N GLU A 860 15.41 19.85 -21.44
CA GLU A 860 15.42 21.07 -22.25
C GLU A 860 14.42 22.12 -21.75
N SER A 861 13.43 21.68 -20.98
CA SER A 861 12.42 22.52 -20.37
C SER A 861 12.94 23.19 -19.10
N PHE A 862 14.17 23.71 -19.15
CA PHE A 862 14.79 24.48 -18.07
C PHE A 862 14.96 23.71 -16.75
N GLY A 863 15.01 22.38 -16.79
CA GLY A 863 15.12 21.55 -15.58
C GLY A 863 16.52 20.98 -15.42
N THR A 864 17.19 21.23 -14.30
CA THR A 864 18.51 20.62 -14.00
C THR A 864 18.53 20.15 -12.54
N GLY A 865 19.22 19.05 -12.24
CA GLY A 865 19.36 18.55 -10.88
C GLY A 865 20.43 17.46 -10.75
N SER A 866 20.61 16.99 -9.51
CA SER A 866 21.51 15.89 -9.16
C SER A 866 20.90 15.00 -8.07
N ASP A 867 21.62 13.95 -7.69
CA ASP A 867 21.19 12.95 -6.71
C ASP A 867 21.14 13.43 -5.24
N HIS A 868 21.42 14.70 -4.97
CA HIS A 868 21.27 15.32 -3.64
C HIS A 868 19.82 15.30 -3.14
N VAL A 869 18.86 15.43 -4.07
CA VAL A 869 17.42 15.25 -3.84
C VAL A 869 16.84 14.28 -4.89
N ARG A 870 15.52 14.13 -4.95
CA ARG A 870 14.81 13.31 -5.97
C ARG A 870 13.86 14.14 -6.82
N GLU A 871 14.15 15.42 -6.95
CA GLU A 871 13.46 16.39 -7.79
C GLU A 871 14.49 17.23 -8.58
N LYS A 872 14.02 18.01 -9.55
CA LYS A 872 14.86 19.08 -10.12
C LYS A 872 15.06 20.17 -9.08
N ASP A 873 16.11 20.97 -9.25
CA ASP A 873 16.40 22.06 -8.31
C ASP A 873 17.00 23.27 -9.02
N GLY A 874 16.18 24.32 -9.18
CA GLY A 874 16.58 25.52 -9.89
C GLY A 874 17.64 26.35 -9.16
N ILE A 875 17.55 26.47 -7.83
CA ILE A 875 18.55 27.22 -7.06
C ILE A 875 19.88 26.45 -6.97
N TRP A 876 19.83 25.12 -6.94
CA TRP A 876 21.02 24.28 -7.07
C TRP A 876 21.74 24.55 -8.39
N ALA A 877 21.01 24.63 -9.51
CA ALA A 877 21.61 24.89 -10.82
C ALA A 877 22.26 26.29 -10.89
N VAL A 878 21.65 27.29 -10.25
CA VAL A 878 22.24 28.64 -10.10
C VAL A 878 23.54 28.58 -9.30
N LEU A 879 23.55 27.89 -8.15
CA LEU A 879 24.75 27.74 -7.31
C LEU A 879 25.85 26.91 -8.02
N ALA A 880 25.48 25.93 -8.85
CA ALA A 880 26.41 25.20 -9.70
C ALA A 880 27.12 26.14 -10.69
N TRP A 881 26.36 26.98 -11.40
CA TRP A 881 26.93 28.00 -12.30
C TRP A 881 27.82 29.01 -11.58
N LEU A 882 27.41 29.49 -10.40
CA LEU A 882 28.22 30.39 -9.59
C LEU A 882 29.51 29.72 -9.10
N SER A 883 29.48 28.42 -8.78
CA SER A 883 30.67 27.65 -8.42
C SER A 883 31.64 27.53 -9.60
N ILE A 884 31.12 27.30 -10.81
CA ILE A 884 31.89 27.26 -12.04
C ILE A 884 32.55 28.61 -12.31
N LEU A 885 31.78 29.71 -12.22
CA LEU A 885 32.30 31.07 -12.37
C LEU A 885 33.35 31.41 -11.30
N ALA A 886 33.15 31.00 -10.05
CA ALA A 886 34.11 31.21 -8.97
C ALA A 886 35.42 30.47 -9.24
N SER A 887 35.35 29.22 -9.72
CA SER A 887 36.53 28.43 -10.09
C SER A 887 37.30 29.03 -11.29
N ALA A 888 36.60 29.71 -12.21
CA ALA A 888 37.19 30.39 -13.35
C ALA A 888 37.78 31.77 -12.98
N ASN A 889 37.39 32.33 -11.83
CA ASN A 889 37.78 33.66 -11.37
C ASN A 889 38.43 33.66 -9.97
N PRO A 890 39.48 32.85 -9.71
CA PRO A 890 40.09 32.73 -8.37
C PRO A 890 40.88 33.98 -7.95
N ASP A 891 41.20 34.87 -8.90
CA ASP A 891 41.98 36.10 -8.69
C ASP A 891 41.17 37.33 -9.11
N ALA A 892 40.72 38.11 -8.11
CA ALA A 892 39.93 39.32 -8.30
C ALA A 892 40.65 40.43 -9.07
N SER A 893 41.98 40.37 -9.19
CA SER A 893 42.78 41.37 -9.91
C SER A 893 42.80 41.18 -11.43
N LYS A 894 42.40 39.99 -11.92
CA LYS A 894 42.34 39.67 -13.34
C LYS A 894 40.98 40.04 -13.93
N PRO A 895 40.90 40.33 -15.24
CA PRO A 895 39.62 40.54 -15.91
C PRO A 895 38.65 39.37 -15.67
N LEU A 896 37.37 39.69 -15.46
CA LEU A 896 36.33 38.70 -15.24
C LEU A 896 36.20 37.76 -16.44
N VAL A 897 36.32 36.46 -16.19
CA VAL A 897 35.89 35.40 -17.11
C VAL A 897 34.37 35.27 -16.99
N THR A 898 33.66 35.58 -18.08
CA THR A 898 32.20 35.67 -18.13
C THR A 898 31.54 34.32 -18.41
N VAL A 899 30.21 34.27 -18.28
CA VAL A 899 29.40 33.12 -18.71
C VAL A 899 29.63 32.81 -20.19
N GLN A 900 29.67 33.83 -21.05
CA GLN A 900 29.92 33.67 -22.49
C GLN A 900 31.29 33.03 -22.74
N ASP A 901 32.35 33.50 -22.07
CA ASP A 901 33.69 32.94 -22.22
C ASP A 901 33.76 31.45 -21.86
N ILE A 902 33.04 31.04 -20.80
CA ILE A 902 32.97 29.63 -20.38
C ILE A 902 32.24 28.77 -21.42
N VAL A 903 31.11 29.26 -21.94
CA VAL A 903 30.32 28.53 -22.95
C VAL A 903 31.04 28.49 -24.30
N GLU A 904 31.67 29.58 -24.72
CA GLU A 904 32.46 29.59 -25.96
C GLU A 904 33.69 28.68 -25.86
N LYS A 905 34.34 28.62 -24.69
CA LYS A 905 35.40 27.64 -24.41
C LYS A 905 34.87 26.21 -24.48
N HIS A 906 33.66 25.95 -23.97
CA HIS A 906 33.00 24.66 -24.06
C HIS A 906 32.73 24.28 -25.52
N TRP A 907 32.13 25.18 -26.31
CA TRP A 907 31.88 24.96 -27.73
C TRP A 907 33.16 24.78 -28.54
N ALA A 908 34.23 25.51 -28.23
CA ALA A 908 35.52 25.34 -28.88
C ALA A 908 36.13 23.94 -28.63
N LYS A 909 35.83 23.32 -27.48
CA LYS A 909 36.31 21.97 -27.14
C LYS A 909 35.46 20.87 -27.77
N TYR A 910 34.14 20.96 -27.67
CA TYR A 910 33.23 19.86 -28.03
C TYR A 910 32.49 20.04 -29.37
N GLY A 911 32.55 21.24 -29.95
CA GLY A 911 31.60 21.68 -30.98
C GLY A 911 30.34 22.27 -30.35
N ARG A 912 29.42 22.73 -31.20
CA ARG A 912 28.17 23.36 -30.76
C ARG A 912 26.95 22.60 -31.27
N ASN A 913 26.04 22.29 -30.37
CA ASN A 913 24.73 21.71 -30.67
C ASN A 913 23.72 22.86 -30.73
N TYR A 914 23.56 23.46 -31.92
CA TYR A 914 22.51 24.44 -32.14
C TYR A 914 21.16 23.79 -31.90
N TYR A 915 20.31 24.42 -31.11
CA TYR A 915 19.08 23.82 -30.63
C TYR A 915 17.93 24.82 -30.67
N SER A 916 16.73 24.36 -31.04
CA SER A 916 15.50 25.11 -30.85
C SER A 916 14.31 24.16 -30.68
N ARG A 917 13.31 24.61 -29.91
CA ARG A 917 12.01 23.93 -29.79
C ARG A 917 10.90 24.82 -30.33
N TRP A 918 10.07 24.26 -31.20
CA TRP A 918 8.88 24.89 -31.77
C TRP A 918 7.64 24.19 -31.24
N ASP A 919 6.80 24.94 -30.54
CA ASP A 919 5.55 24.45 -29.98
C ASP A 919 4.37 24.98 -30.80
N PHE A 920 3.51 24.09 -31.28
CA PHE A 920 2.26 24.38 -31.97
C PHE A 920 1.10 24.07 -31.02
N GLU A 921 0.59 25.07 -30.33
CA GLU A 921 -0.39 24.93 -29.25
C GLU A 921 -1.83 25.09 -29.73
N GLY A 922 -2.78 24.46 -29.03
CA GLY A 922 -4.21 24.58 -29.36
C GLY A 922 -4.60 23.89 -30.68
N MET A 923 -3.79 22.92 -31.13
CA MET A 923 -4.03 22.20 -32.37
C MET A 923 -5.16 21.17 -32.22
N ASP A 924 -5.84 20.87 -33.33
CA ASP A 924 -6.83 19.80 -33.37
C ASP A 924 -6.17 18.44 -33.05
N LYS A 925 -6.66 17.78 -32.00
CA LYS A 925 -6.05 16.55 -31.49
C LYS A 925 -6.10 15.39 -32.48
N ALA A 926 -7.19 15.25 -33.24
CA ALA A 926 -7.34 14.15 -34.19
C ALA A 926 -6.38 14.33 -35.39
N LYS A 927 -6.27 15.55 -35.90
CA LYS A 927 -5.33 15.90 -36.98
C LYS A 927 -3.87 15.76 -36.54
N ALA A 928 -3.53 16.25 -35.34
CA ALA A 928 -2.19 16.10 -34.77
C ALA A 928 -1.81 14.63 -34.54
N THR A 929 -2.76 13.81 -34.08
CA THR A 929 -2.55 12.36 -33.95
C THR A 929 -2.30 11.71 -35.30
N SER A 930 -3.10 12.07 -36.33
CA SER A 930 -2.94 11.55 -37.69
C SER A 930 -1.58 11.91 -38.30
N MET A 931 -1.07 13.12 -38.04
CA MET A 931 0.27 13.56 -38.45
C MET A 931 1.36 12.67 -37.82
N MET A 932 1.27 12.42 -36.51
CA MET A 932 2.21 11.56 -35.79
C MET A 932 2.16 10.11 -36.29
N ASP A 933 0.95 9.58 -36.55
CA ASP A 933 0.77 8.23 -37.06
C ASP A 933 1.33 8.07 -38.48
N LYS A 934 1.20 9.10 -39.33
CA LYS A 934 1.84 9.12 -40.65
C LYS A 934 3.36 9.05 -40.54
N MET A 935 3.97 9.90 -39.71
CA MET A 935 5.42 9.88 -39.49
C MET A 935 5.90 8.53 -38.93
N ARG A 936 5.13 7.93 -38.02
CA ARG A 936 5.41 6.61 -37.44
C ARG A 936 5.43 5.51 -38.51
N ALA A 937 4.45 5.53 -39.42
CA ALA A 937 4.38 4.57 -40.54
C ALA A 937 5.52 4.76 -41.55
N ASP A 938 6.08 5.97 -41.66
CA ASP A 938 7.17 6.28 -42.59
C ASP A 938 8.58 6.12 -42.00
N THR A 939 8.73 5.62 -40.77
CA THR A 939 10.05 5.51 -40.11
C THR A 939 11.03 4.61 -40.91
N GLU A 940 10.57 3.46 -41.38
CA GLU A 940 11.41 2.55 -42.18
C GLU A 940 11.80 3.16 -43.54
N THR A 941 10.86 3.80 -44.24
CA THR A 941 11.11 4.40 -45.56
C THR A 941 11.95 5.68 -45.51
N ASN A 942 11.96 6.39 -44.37
CA ASN A 942 12.82 7.54 -44.15
C ASN A 942 14.23 7.16 -43.68
N THR A 943 14.46 5.94 -43.18
CA THR A 943 15.80 5.51 -42.79
C THR A 943 16.71 5.34 -44.02
N GLY A 944 17.86 5.99 -44.01
CA GLY A 944 18.79 6.07 -45.16
C GLY A 944 18.42 7.11 -46.21
N ARG A 945 17.27 7.80 -46.09
CA ARG A 945 16.82 8.82 -47.03
C ARG A 945 17.63 10.12 -46.87
N THR A 946 17.99 10.74 -47.99
CA THR A 946 18.55 12.10 -48.02
C THR A 946 17.44 13.11 -48.27
N VAL A 947 17.33 14.13 -47.42
CA VAL A 947 16.37 15.25 -47.53
C VAL A 947 17.14 16.56 -47.42
N GLY A 948 17.09 17.38 -48.47
CA GLY A 948 17.99 18.54 -48.60
C GLY A 948 19.45 18.08 -48.61
N LYS A 949 20.28 18.61 -47.69
CA LYS A 949 21.68 18.21 -47.50
C LYS A 949 21.89 17.13 -46.43
N TYR A 950 20.83 16.73 -45.71
CA TYR A 950 20.94 15.84 -44.55
C TYR A 950 20.57 14.40 -44.95
N THR A 951 21.34 13.43 -44.45
CA THR A 951 21.04 12.01 -44.61
C THR A 951 20.60 11.43 -43.28
N ILE A 952 19.40 10.84 -43.25
CA ILE A 952 18.80 10.24 -42.06
C ILE A 952 19.47 8.89 -41.80
N ALA A 953 20.30 8.80 -40.77
CA ALA A 953 20.92 7.55 -40.34
C ALA A 953 19.89 6.59 -39.73
N LYS A 954 18.92 7.12 -38.97
CA LYS A 954 17.86 6.34 -38.34
C LYS A 954 16.61 7.19 -38.18
N ALA A 955 15.45 6.64 -38.55
CA ALA A 955 14.16 7.16 -38.12
C ALA A 955 13.45 6.10 -37.26
N ASP A 956 13.02 6.47 -36.05
CA ASP A 956 12.33 5.56 -35.13
C ASP A 956 11.28 6.28 -34.27
N ASP A 957 10.45 5.49 -33.58
CA ASP A 957 9.63 5.97 -32.48
C ASP A 957 10.28 5.53 -31.16
N PHE A 958 10.70 6.50 -30.35
CA PHE A 958 11.53 6.26 -29.19
C PHE A 958 10.86 5.29 -28.20
N THR A 959 11.60 4.24 -27.87
CA THR A 959 11.25 3.24 -26.87
C THR A 959 12.38 3.14 -25.86
N TYR A 960 12.03 3.13 -24.59
CA TYR A 960 12.96 3.05 -23.48
C TYR A 960 12.64 1.84 -22.61
N VAL A 961 13.67 1.08 -22.25
CA VAL A 961 13.60 0.02 -21.24
C VAL A 961 14.40 0.52 -20.05
N ASP A 962 13.72 0.71 -18.91
CA ASP A 962 14.36 1.20 -17.70
C ASP A 962 15.34 0.14 -17.16
N PRO A 963 16.63 0.48 -16.98
CA PRO A 963 17.66 -0.49 -16.59
C PRO A 963 17.58 -0.90 -15.12
N VAL A 964 16.70 -0.27 -14.32
CA VAL A 964 16.57 -0.51 -12.88
C VAL A 964 15.36 -1.38 -12.58
N ASP A 965 14.18 -1.04 -13.11
CA ASP A 965 12.93 -1.76 -12.82
C ASP A 965 12.41 -2.61 -14.00
N GLY A 966 13.03 -2.53 -15.18
CA GLY A 966 12.67 -3.28 -16.38
C GLY A 966 11.39 -2.79 -17.06
N SER A 967 10.80 -1.68 -16.63
CA SER A 967 9.62 -1.09 -17.25
C SER A 967 9.90 -0.60 -18.67
N VAL A 968 8.88 -0.68 -19.54
CA VAL A 968 9.01 -0.34 -20.97
C VAL A 968 8.08 0.82 -21.32
N ALA A 969 8.68 1.95 -21.71
CA ALA A 969 7.97 3.13 -22.21
C ALA A 969 8.07 3.18 -23.74
N THR A 970 6.93 3.05 -24.43
CA THR A 970 6.86 3.12 -25.90
C THR A 970 6.21 4.42 -26.38
N LYS A 971 6.34 4.72 -27.67
CA LYS A 971 5.72 5.88 -28.34
C LYS A 971 6.08 7.23 -27.73
N GLN A 972 7.33 7.38 -27.31
CA GLN A 972 7.78 8.57 -26.57
C GLN A 972 8.17 9.75 -27.47
N GLY A 973 8.25 9.54 -28.78
CA GLY A 973 8.48 10.59 -29.77
C GLY A 973 9.13 10.05 -31.04
N ILE A 974 8.76 10.60 -32.19
CA ILE A 974 9.38 10.24 -33.48
C ILE A 974 10.70 10.97 -33.61
N ARG A 975 11.78 10.26 -33.95
CA ARG A 975 13.12 10.82 -34.10
C ARG A 975 13.64 10.59 -35.50
N PHE A 976 14.26 11.61 -36.08
CA PHE A 976 15.04 11.54 -37.32
C PHE A 976 16.48 11.92 -36.97
N LEU A 977 17.35 10.92 -36.84
CA LEU A 977 18.75 11.07 -36.46
C LEU A 977 19.61 11.12 -37.72
N MET A 978 20.39 12.18 -37.90
CA MET A 978 21.22 12.40 -39.10
C MET A 978 22.63 11.82 -38.91
N VAL A 979 23.31 11.53 -40.02
CA VAL A 979 24.70 10.98 -40.00
C VAL A 979 25.72 11.93 -39.37
N ASP A 980 25.51 13.25 -39.48
CA ASP A 980 26.41 14.27 -38.95
C ASP A 980 26.22 14.56 -37.46
N GLY A 981 25.30 13.87 -36.78
CA GLY A 981 24.93 14.10 -35.39
C GLY A 981 23.76 15.07 -35.18
N SER A 982 23.28 15.72 -36.24
CA SER A 982 22.05 16.52 -36.20
C SER A 982 20.81 15.65 -36.01
N ARG A 983 19.70 16.22 -35.53
CA ARG A 983 18.45 15.48 -35.34
C ARG A 983 17.21 16.37 -35.32
N VAL A 984 16.08 15.74 -35.65
CA VAL A 984 14.74 16.32 -35.55
C VAL A 984 13.86 15.36 -34.75
N ILE A 985 13.12 15.87 -33.78
CA ILE A 985 12.25 15.07 -32.92
C ILE A 985 10.84 15.68 -32.90
N PHE A 986 9.82 14.83 -32.97
CA PHE A 986 8.42 15.23 -32.85
C PHE A 986 7.76 14.55 -31.65
N ARG A 987 7.05 15.33 -30.85
CA ARG A 987 6.22 14.83 -29.74
C ARG A 987 4.84 15.44 -29.77
N LEU A 988 3.87 14.66 -29.30
CA LEU A 988 2.51 15.09 -29.13
C LEU A 988 2.18 15.13 -27.64
N SER A 989 1.83 16.30 -27.14
CA SER A 989 1.37 16.53 -25.77
C SER A 989 -0.11 16.93 -25.81
N GLY A 990 -0.89 16.60 -24.79
CA GLY A 990 -2.29 17.03 -24.73
C GLY A 990 -2.90 16.88 -23.35
N THR A 991 -3.54 17.95 -22.90
CA THR A 991 -4.42 18.01 -21.74
C THR A 991 -5.87 17.88 -22.20
N ALA A 992 -6.72 17.20 -21.43
CA ALA A 992 -8.14 17.15 -21.74
C ALA A 992 -8.72 18.58 -21.67
N GLY A 993 -9.35 19.06 -22.75
CA GLY A 993 -10.11 20.31 -22.77
C GLY A 993 -9.50 21.49 -23.54
N SER A 994 -8.19 21.52 -23.82
CA SER A 994 -7.50 22.69 -24.43
C SER A 994 -6.86 22.44 -25.82
N GLY A 995 -7.14 21.30 -26.45
CA GLY A 995 -6.51 20.88 -27.71
C GLY A 995 -5.23 20.06 -27.51
N ALA A 996 -4.44 19.86 -28.56
CA ALA A 996 -3.14 19.20 -28.49
C ALA A 996 -1.99 20.19 -28.79
N THR A 997 -0.82 19.91 -28.23
CA THR A 997 0.42 20.62 -28.56
C THR A 997 1.36 19.68 -29.29
N VAL A 998 1.71 20.04 -30.53
CA VAL A 998 2.78 19.37 -31.28
C VAL A 998 4.08 20.09 -30.97
N ARG A 999 5.08 19.35 -30.50
CA ARG A 999 6.42 19.87 -30.20
C ARG A 999 7.41 19.34 -31.21
N MET A 1000 8.09 20.25 -31.89
CA MET A 1000 9.16 19.95 -32.84
C MET A 1000 10.48 20.45 -32.25
N TYR A 1001 11.42 19.53 -32.05
CA TYR A 1001 12.73 19.82 -31.52
C TYR A 1001 13.76 19.66 -32.64
N ILE A 1002 14.56 20.69 -32.86
CA ILE A 1002 15.52 20.74 -33.96
C ILE A 1002 16.90 20.95 -33.38
N GLU A 1003 17.84 20.07 -33.74
CA GLU A 1003 19.22 20.15 -33.32
C GLU A 1003 20.18 19.98 -34.50
N GLN A 1004 21.09 20.93 -34.69
CA GLN A 1004 22.17 20.82 -35.66
C GLN A 1004 23.53 20.84 -34.95
N TYR A 1005 24.31 19.79 -35.14
CA TYR A 1005 25.66 19.71 -34.61
C TYR A 1005 26.67 20.35 -35.57
N GLU A 1006 27.48 21.29 -35.06
CA GLU A 1006 28.56 21.93 -35.80
C GLU A 1006 29.88 21.76 -35.04
N PRO A 1007 30.83 20.96 -35.56
CA PRO A 1007 32.07 20.65 -34.84
C PRO A 1007 33.13 21.77 -34.93
N LYS A 1008 32.98 22.74 -35.84
CA LYS A 1008 34.00 23.79 -36.10
C LYS A 1008 33.41 25.18 -36.28
N ASP A 1009 32.38 25.33 -37.12
CA ASP A 1009 31.79 26.63 -37.44
C ASP A 1009 30.70 27.02 -36.41
N ILE A 1010 31.16 27.35 -35.20
CA ILE A 1010 30.35 27.50 -33.98
C ILE A 1010 29.83 28.93 -33.74
N ASN A 1011 30.18 29.88 -34.61
CA ASN A 1011 29.95 31.32 -34.41
C ASN A 1011 28.69 31.84 -35.10
N LYS A 1012 27.93 30.99 -35.80
CA LYS A 1012 26.65 31.37 -36.40
C LYS A 1012 25.61 31.68 -35.33
N VAL A 1013 24.66 32.54 -35.69
CA VAL A 1013 23.43 32.71 -34.91
C VAL A 1013 22.59 31.43 -35.06
N ALA A 1014 21.96 30.97 -33.99
CA ALA A 1014 21.24 29.69 -33.98
C ALA A 1014 20.14 29.59 -35.05
N SER A 1015 19.39 30.68 -35.28
CA SER A 1015 18.36 30.75 -36.31
C SER A 1015 18.92 30.54 -37.73
N GLU A 1016 20.11 31.06 -38.02
CA GLU A 1016 20.78 30.89 -39.31
C GLU A 1016 21.32 29.46 -39.47
N ALA A 1017 21.93 28.92 -38.41
CA ALA A 1017 22.46 27.56 -38.41
C ALA A 1017 21.35 26.53 -38.64
N LEU A 1018 20.19 26.71 -37.98
CA LEU A 1018 19.07 25.76 -38.00
C LEU A 1018 18.15 25.88 -39.21
N ALA A 1019 18.19 26.99 -39.97
CA ALA A 1019 17.23 27.28 -41.03
C ALA A 1019 17.05 26.13 -42.05
N GLY A 1020 18.16 25.51 -42.46
CA GLY A 1020 18.13 24.38 -43.39
C GLY A 1020 17.45 23.14 -42.80
N LEU A 1021 17.73 22.81 -41.54
CA LEU A 1021 17.17 21.65 -40.86
C LEU A 1021 15.70 21.86 -40.48
N ILE A 1022 15.30 23.09 -40.15
CA ILE A 1022 13.91 23.46 -39.91
C ILE A 1022 13.05 23.20 -41.15
N ARG A 1023 13.52 23.59 -42.36
CA ARG A 1023 12.78 23.28 -43.59
C ARG A 1023 12.62 21.77 -43.79
N VAL A 1024 13.69 21.00 -43.56
CA VAL A 1024 13.64 19.53 -43.62
C VAL A 1024 12.63 18.96 -42.61
N ALA A 1025 12.60 19.49 -41.39
CA ALA A 1025 11.63 19.08 -40.38
C ALA A 1025 10.19 19.32 -40.82
N LEU A 1026 9.88 20.51 -41.35
CA LEU A 1026 8.55 20.87 -41.87
C LEU A 1026 8.14 19.98 -43.06
N ASP A 1027 9.08 19.66 -43.95
CA ASP A 1027 8.84 18.77 -45.09
C ASP A 1027 8.57 17.32 -44.66
N LEU A 1028 9.25 16.83 -43.62
CA LEU A 1028 9.09 15.46 -43.12
C LEU A 1028 7.73 15.23 -42.46
N CYS A 1029 7.19 16.22 -41.77
CA CYS A 1029 5.93 16.07 -41.03
C CYS A 1029 4.69 16.57 -41.79
N ASP A 1030 4.86 17.32 -42.88
CA ASP A 1030 3.77 18.00 -43.60
C ASP A 1030 2.81 18.75 -42.66
N ILE A 1031 3.39 19.49 -41.70
CA ILE A 1031 2.61 20.11 -40.63
C ILE A 1031 1.55 21.08 -41.17
N LYS A 1032 1.83 21.75 -42.30
CA LYS A 1032 0.86 22.62 -42.97
C LYS A 1032 -0.33 21.83 -43.54
N GLY A 1033 -0.09 20.67 -44.14
CA GLY A 1033 -1.13 19.79 -44.67
C GLY A 1033 -2.05 19.28 -43.56
N PHE A 1034 -1.49 18.88 -42.42
CA PHE A 1034 -2.26 18.35 -41.29
C PHE A 1034 -2.90 19.43 -40.40
N LEU A 1035 -2.15 20.46 -40.02
CA LEU A 1035 -2.55 21.44 -39.00
C LEU A 1035 -2.90 22.82 -39.56
N GLY A 1036 -2.63 23.08 -40.85
CA GLY A 1036 -2.99 24.33 -41.53
C GLY A 1036 -2.00 25.49 -41.34
N THR A 1037 -0.94 25.32 -40.56
CA THR A 1037 0.08 26.35 -40.31
C THR A 1037 1.49 25.76 -40.24
N GLU A 1038 2.49 26.54 -40.67
CA GLU A 1038 3.93 26.28 -40.37
C GLU A 1038 4.45 27.23 -39.28
N GLU A 1039 3.65 28.21 -38.84
CA GLU A 1039 4.04 29.19 -37.82
C GLU A 1039 3.82 28.59 -36.42
N PRO A 1040 4.89 28.45 -35.60
CA PRO A 1040 4.76 27.96 -34.22
C PRO A 1040 4.18 29.04 -33.32
N THR A 1041 3.51 28.60 -32.24
CA THR A 1041 3.00 29.49 -31.19
C THR A 1041 4.14 30.01 -30.32
N VAL A 1042 5.10 29.14 -29.98
CA VAL A 1042 6.26 29.45 -29.13
C VAL A 1042 7.53 28.90 -29.78
N ILE A 1043 8.61 29.69 -29.73
CA ILE A 1043 9.96 29.27 -30.09
C ILE A 1043 10.84 29.42 -28.85
N THR A 1044 11.52 28.35 -28.47
CA THR A 1044 12.53 28.32 -27.39
C THR A 1044 13.91 28.05 -27.98
#